data_AF-A0A2P4QZF3-F1
#
_entry.id   AF-A0A2P4QZF3-F1
#
_cell.length_a   1.000
_cell.length_b   1.000
_cell.length_c   1.000
_cell.angle_alpha   90.00
_cell.angle_beta   90.00
_cell.angle_gamma   90.00
#
_symmetry.space_group_name_H-M   'P 1'
#
loop_
_entity.id
_entity.type
_entity.pdbx_description
1 polymer ?
#
loop_
_entity_poly.entity_id
_entity_poly.type
_entity_poly.pdbx_seq_one_letter_code
_entity_poly.pdbx_strand_id
1 'polypeptide(L)'
;MCLCNGAEEEEQKIYCYSSPDDFENLEIHPSHNKLWNLYLKNYFHILGKINPNLETILKRAAPPTYPQIRELVLKYFIDNFKRYSKHYNPETVDIAFLPCSNSNGYARPSDCFINDECTIMNLQTIREDLRSKAEKLGVRQIPDYKKLKEKLIENPPQNKNEAKKIFEYLNRFNYNWSSLINIQFIPIQDESKINNKYFKPCDCFFKLKEESLNEFFLCVDFGTKANKFLAKCGVRDPSLYDFAEISVDPSHSKLWKLHLDNYLKILTKINPNLETILNLAANPIYPKTREMSLKYFVDNFYIKYSKFYKPEEIDVAFLPCSNSNSYAKHSECFINDECKIMGFKIIREDLRSKAGDFGVRQNPNRVELINGLTENPPKNLNVAKEVFDYLYTQQESFTDSDWKKLKDFEFIPIQPNELFKPRDCFLKLKEESLNNFFPCVDFGTKANEFLAKCGVKKPSSYDFSKISVDPSHKLWNLYLENYLKILAKINPNLETILNLAARSNYPKIRDKYSKFYKPEEIDVEFLPCSNSNSYAKHSECFINDECKIMGFKIIREDLRSKAGDFGVRQNPNREKLIKMLIENPPKNKNKAKEVFEYLNTQQESFTDFDWKKLKDNEFIPINYESQSNKNINELDDLFKPRDCYFKFKDKRQKLGCKSLHESVTKSVVPYGPIQKTKYSRQLQRIIRERASLFYLDHSEEYIRKDEKWLKKLKVREIEYMETSYKKGPIASDFWRKSQEIFNYSNSLLISYSMHCVGNLQKIELYVPTDVDQSEILSQSRIVPLSKFIYILKDQANVFEVTPKVIHIFYDNSKNSIAFNRDRALFFNLKFYLELHEQTCKNKPTIDAMTYWFTIYCHVLAHNFIQLHNTEFEFYYSSFAQAYMPDLIELTKKREVKSKTFNIEIFWKNFNRILNRN
;
A
#
# COMPACT_ATOMS: atom_id res chain seq x y z
N MET A 1 -30.92 -65.40 -139.67
CA MET A 1 -30.27 -65.65 -140.98
C MET A 1 -30.52 -64.40 -141.81
N CYS A 2 -29.55 -63.66 -142.36
CA CYS A 2 -28.09 -63.78 -142.40
C CYS A 2 -27.49 -62.48 -141.75
N LEU A 3 -26.35 -62.43 -141.07
CA LEU A 3 -24.98 -62.75 -141.48
C LEU A 3 -24.57 -62.12 -142.83
N CYS A 4 -24.17 -60.84 -142.82
CA CYS A 4 -22.83 -60.36 -143.21
C CYS A 4 -22.75 -58.80 -143.22
N ASN A 5 -21.54 -58.27 -142.99
CA ASN A 5 -21.07 -56.91 -143.31
C ASN A 5 -21.81 -55.70 -142.71
N GLY A 6 -21.53 -55.38 -141.44
CA GLY A 6 -21.78 -54.04 -140.85
C GLY A 6 -20.54 -53.14 -140.73
N ALA A 7 -19.34 -53.67 -140.92
CA ALA A 7 -18.09 -52.96 -140.59
C ALA A 7 -17.73 -51.81 -141.57
N GLU A 8 -18.12 -51.91 -142.84
CA GLU A 8 -17.76 -50.90 -143.86
C GLU A 8 -18.67 -49.67 -143.82
N GLU A 9 -19.95 -49.80 -143.45
CA GLU A 9 -20.84 -48.64 -143.25
C GLU A 9 -20.45 -47.79 -142.03
N GLU A 10 -19.97 -48.42 -140.94
CA GLU A 10 -19.48 -47.69 -139.77
C GLU A 10 -18.13 -47.02 -140.01
N GLU A 11 -17.21 -47.66 -140.75
CA GLU A 11 -15.95 -47.04 -141.15
C GLU A 11 -16.17 -45.85 -142.12
N GLN A 12 -17.20 -45.86 -142.96
CA GLN A 12 -17.59 -44.69 -143.77
C GLN A 12 -18.26 -43.56 -142.95
N LYS A 13 -19.08 -43.88 -141.95
CA LYS A 13 -19.69 -42.87 -141.06
C LYS A 13 -18.64 -41.98 -140.38
N ILE A 14 -17.49 -42.54 -139.98
CA ILE A 14 -16.39 -41.79 -139.35
C ILE A 14 -15.88 -40.60 -140.20
N TYR A 15 -16.02 -40.66 -141.53
CA TYR A 15 -15.59 -39.58 -142.43
C TYR A 15 -16.71 -38.57 -142.76
N CYS A 16 -17.98 -38.93 -142.57
CA CYS A 16 -19.16 -38.19 -143.02
C CYS A 16 -19.88 -37.39 -141.91
N TYR A 17 -19.14 -36.61 -141.13
CA TYR A 17 -19.71 -35.63 -140.19
C TYR A 17 -19.56 -34.18 -140.67
N SER A 18 -20.65 -33.42 -140.59
CA SER A 18 -20.78 -32.08 -141.22
C SER A 18 -21.47 -31.04 -140.33
N SER A 19 -21.79 -31.34 -139.07
CA SER A 19 -22.40 -30.42 -138.10
C SER A 19 -21.67 -30.43 -136.74
N PRO A 20 -21.60 -29.30 -136.01
CA PRO A 20 -21.16 -29.30 -134.61
C PRO A 20 -22.06 -30.10 -133.66
N ASP A 21 -23.37 -30.17 -133.92
CA ASP A 21 -24.35 -30.77 -133.01
C ASP A 21 -24.22 -32.31 -132.92
N ASP A 22 -23.69 -32.95 -133.96
CA ASP A 22 -23.42 -34.39 -133.96
C ASP A 22 -22.27 -34.77 -132.99
N PHE A 23 -21.41 -33.81 -132.60
CA PHE A 23 -20.19 -34.08 -131.84
C PHE A 23 -20.42 -34.42 -130.36
N GLU A 24 -21.54 -34.01 -129.76
CA GLU A 24 -21.83 -34.35 -128.35
C GLU A 24 -22.15 -35.84 -128.19
N ASN A 25 -22.86 -36.43 -129.16
CA ASN A 25 -23.30 -37.84 -129.15
C ASN A 25 -22.24 -38.83 -129.68
N LEU A 26 -21.06 -38.35 -130.09
CA LEU A 26 -20.07 -39.11 -130.86
C LEU A 26 -19.05 -39.83 -129.95
N GLU A 27 -19.51 -40.62 -128.97
CA GLU A 27 -18.65 -41.46 -128.12
C GLU A 27 -18.67 -42.93 -128.55
N ILE A 28 -17.58 -43.39 -129.15
CA ILE A 28 -17.34 -44.83 -129.36
C ILE A 28 -16.88 -45.43 -128.01
N HIS A 29 -17.59 -46.44 -127.50
CA HIS A 29 -17.23 -47.06 -126.23
C HIS A 29 -15.93 -47.89 -126.34
N PRO A 30 -14.97 -47.81 -125.39
CA PRO A 30 -13.67 -48.49 -125.47
C PRO A 30 -13.72 -50.01 -125.67
N SER A 31 -14.87 -50.66 -125.38
CA SER A 31 -15.09 -52.08 -125.66
C SER A 31 -14.94 -52.45 -127.15
N HIS A 32 -15.16 -51.52 -128.07
CA HIS A 32 -15.05 -51.75 -129.52
C HIS A 32 -13.62 -51.52 -130.01
N ASN A 33 -12.67 -52.33 -129.53
CA ASN A 33 -11.21 -52.14 -129.68
C ASN A 33 -10.74 -51.64 -131.06
N LYS A 34 -11.24 -52.19 -132.19
CA LYS A 34 -10.84 -51.75 -133.55
C LYS A 34 -11.31 -50.32 -133.84
N LEU A 35 -12.59 -50.04 -133.60
CA LEU A 35 -13.21 -48.72 -133.82
C LEU A 35 -12.66 -47.69 -132.84
N TRP A 36 -12.46 -48.04 -131.57
CA TRP A 36 -11.87 -47.18 -130.55
C TRP A 36 -10.45 -46.75 -130.90
N ASN A 37 -9.60 -47.68 -131.35
CA ASN A 37 -8.24 -47.34 -131.77
C ASN A 37 -8.22 -46.48 -133.04
N LEU A 38 -9.13 -46.72 -134.00
CA LEU A 38 -9.28 -45.89 -135.21
C LEU A 38 -9.77 -44.47 -134.86
N TYR A 39 -10.75 -44.39 -133.95
CA TYR A 39 -11.31 -43.16 -133.41
C TYR A 39 -10.27 -42.31 -132.69
N LEU A 40 -9.51 -42.88 -131.74
CA LEU A 40 -8.42 -42.18 -131.06
C LEU A 40 -7.34 -41.70 -132.03
N LYS A 41 -6.98 -42.53 -133.03
CA LYS A 41 -6.00 -42.16 -134.07
C LYS A 41 -6.47 -40.97 -134.93
N ASN A 42 -7.75 -40.91 -135.24
CA ASN A 42 -8.33 -39.85 -136.07
C ASN A 42 -8.89 -38.66 -135.27
N TYR A 43 -8.93 -38.73 -133.93
CA TYR A 43 -9.58 -37.75 -133.05
C TYR A 43 -9.09 -36.30 -133.27
N PHE A 44 -7.78 -36.12 -133.46
CA PHE A 44 -7.20 -34.80 -133.79
C PHE A 44 -7.74 -34.20 -135.09
N HIS A 45 -7.95 -35.04 -136.11
CA HIS A 45 -8.52 -34.62 -137.38
C HIS A 45 -10.03 -34.36 -137.26
N ILE A 46 -10.73 -35.12 -136.41
CA ILE A 46 -12.15 -34.90 -136.08
C ILE A 46 -12.33 -33.53 -135.41
N LEU A 47 -11.53 -33.21 -134.38
CA LEU A 47 -11.51 -31.87 -133.75
C LEU A 47 -11.19 -30.76 -134.75
N GLY A 48 -10.23 -31.00 -135.66
CA GLY A 48 -9.88 -30.07 -136.73
C GLY A 48 -11.03 -29.77 -137.70
N LYS A 49 -11.83 -30.78 -138.07
CA LYS A 49 -12.97 -30.64 -139.00
C LYS A 49 -14.20 -30.02 -138.32
N ILE A 50 -14.53 -30.48 -137.12
CA ILE A 50 -15.72 -30.05 -136.36
C ILE A 50 -15.55 -28.66 -135.77
N ASN A 51 -14.31 -28.22 -135.56
CA ASN A 51 -13.98 -26.84 -135.22
C ASN A 51 -14.65 -26.35 -133.91
N PRO A 52 -14.65 -27.13 -132.80
CA PRO A 52 -15.49 -26.90 -131.62
C PRO A 52 -15.18 -25.59 -130.88
N ASN A 53 -16.18 -25.11 -130.13
CA ASN A 53 -16.06 -23.94 -129.26
C ASN A 53 -15.20 -24.26 -128.00
N LEU A 54 -14.85 -23.20 -127.24
CA LEU A 54 -13.99 -23.33 -126.07
C LEU A 54 -14.61 -24.20 -124.96
N GLU A 55 -15.91 -24.04 -124.69
CA GLU A 55 -16.59 -24.75 -123.61
C GLU A 55 -16.64 -26.25 -123.87
N THR A 56 -16.96 -26.66 -125.10
CA THR A 56 -16.93 -28.07 -125.53
C THR A 56 -15.53 -28.67 -125.40
N ILE A 57 -14.48 -27.92 -125.77
CA ILE A 57 -13.07 -28.34 -125.60
C ILE A 57 -12.71 -28.54 -124.12
N LEU A 58 -13.04 -27.58 -123.25
CA LEU A 58 -12.72 -27.69 -121.81
C LEU A 58 -13.53 -28.81 -121.13
N LYS A 59 -14.80 -28.99 -121.47
CA LYS A 59 -15.64 -30.11 -121.00
C LYS A 59 -15.06 -31.47 -121.42
N ARG A 60 -14.70 -31.64 -122.70
CA ARG A 60 -14.08 -32.87 -123.24
C ARG A 60 -12.66 -33.14 -122.70
N ALA A 61 -11.96 -32.12 -122.22
CA ALA A 61 -10.68 -32.26 -121.53
C ALA A 61 -10.82 -32.65 -120.04
N ALA A 62 -12.03 -32.56 -119.47
CA ALA A 62 -12.32 -32.87 -118.07
C ALA A 62 -13.00 -34.25 -117.88
N PRO A 63 -12.98 -34.83 -116.67
CA PRO A 63 -13.83 -35.96 -116.32
C PRO A 63 -15.34 -35.61 -116.48
N PRO A 64 -16.21 -36.57 -116.82
CA PRO A 64 -15.97 -38.02 -116.87
C PRO A 64 -15.37 -38.54 -118.19
N THR A 65 -15.12 -37.70 -119.20
CA THR A 65 -14.61 -38.12 -120.53
C THR A 65 -13.37 -39.02 -120.41
N TYR A 66 -13.26 -40.06 -121.26
CA TYR A 66 -12.19 -41.07 -121.14
C TYR A 66 -10.77 -40.48 -121.11
N PRO A 67 -9.84 -41.01 -120.29
CA PRO A 67 -8.51 -40.44 -120.11
C PRO A 67 -7.74 -40.18 -121.42
N GLN A 68 -7.77 -41.12 -122.36
CA GLN A 68 -7.10 -40.99 -123.66
C GLN A 68 -7.66 -39.83 -124.47
N ILE A 69 -8.98 -39.60 -124.43
CA ILE A 69 -9.61 -38.45 -125.10
C ILE A 69 -9.19 -37.15 -124.42
N ARG A 70 -9.20 -37.09 -123.08
CA ARG A 70 -8.81 -35.89 -122.32
C ARG A 70 -7.40 -35.42 -122.67
N GLU A 71 -6.45 -36.35 -122.78
CA GLU A 71 -5.08 -36.04 -123.23
C GLU A 71 -5.03 -35.48 -124.66
N LEU A 72 -5.75 -36.10 -125.61
CA LEU A 72 -5.78 -35.64 -127.00
C LEU A 72 -6.44 -34.26 -127.14
N VAL A 73 -7.54 -34.02 -126.42
CA VAL A 73 -8.26 -32.73 -126.40
C VAL A 73 -7.44 -31.64 -125.74
N LEU A 74 -6.80 -31.92 -124.60
CA LEU A 74 -5.93 -30.98 -123.90
C LEU A 74 -4.71 -30.60 -124.76
N LYS A 75 -4.09 -31.58 -125.42
CA LYS A 75 -3.01 -31.32 -126.38
C LYS A 75 -3.51 -30.48 -127.57
N TYR A 76 -4.67 -30.81 -128.15
CA TYR A 76 -5.27 -30.01 -129.23
C TYR A 76 -5.55 -28.56 -128.81
N PHE A 77 -6.05 -28.34 -127.59
CA PHE A 77 -6.26 -27.01 -127.01
C PHE A 77 -4.95 -26.22 -126.87
N ILE A 78 -3.89 -26.86 -126.36
CA ILE A 78 -2.56 -26.24 -126.18
C ILE A 78 -1.92 -25.90 -127.53
N ASP A 79 -1.96 -26.83 -128.50
CA ASP A 79 -1.39 -26.65 -129.83
C ASP A 79 -2.12 -25.55 -130.62
N ASN A 80 -3.44 -25.43 -130.46
CA ASN A 80 -4.29 -24.43 -131.13
C ASN A 80 -4.61 -23.20 -130.25
N PHE A 81 -3.89 -22.99 -129.14
CA PHE A 81 -4.26 -22.00 -128.12
C PHE A 81 -4.48 -20.57 -128.64
N LYS A 82 -3.75 -20.13 -129.68
CA LYS A 82 -3.91 -18.81 -130.34
C LYS A 82 -5.35 -18.53 -130.83
N ARG A 83 -6.11 -19.57 -131.14
CA ARG A 83 -7.52 -19.48 -131.55
C ARG A 83 -8.41 -19.22 -130.34
N TYR A 84 -8.19 -19.95 -129.26
CA TYR A 84 -9.02 -19.94 -128.06
C TYR A 84 -8.70 -18.77 -127.12
N SER A 85 -7.50 -18.20 -127.17
CA SER A 85 -7.00 -17.16 -126.26
C SER A 85 -7.82 -15.87 -126.25
N LYS A 86 -8.65 -15.60 -127.26
CA LYS A 86 -9.58 -14.45 -127.26
C LYS A 86 -10.80 -14.64 -126.35
N HIS A 87 -11.15 -15.89 -126.04
CA HIS A 87 -12.31 -16.27 -125.25
C HIS A 87 -11.93 -17.00 -123.94
N TYR A 88 -10.66 -17.40 -123.80
CA TYR A 88 -10.14 -18.06 -122.61
C TYR A 88 -9.70 -17.04 -121.56
N ASN A 89 -10.52 -16.85 -120.53
CA ASN A 89 -10.10 -16.23 -119.28
C ASN A 89 -9.97 -17.31 -118.19
N PRO A 90 -8.75 -17.65 -117.74
CA PRO A 90 -8.54 -18.72 -116.76
C PRO A 90 -9.19 -18.45 -115.40
N GLU A 91 -9.41 -17.18 -115.02
CA GLU A 91 -9.99 -16.82 -113.72
C GLU A 91 -11.50 -17.12 -113.64
N THR A 92 -12.17 -17.28 -114.77
CA THR A 92 -13.61 -17.61 -114.86
C THR A 92 -13.88 -19.06 -115.26
N VAL A 93 -12.85 -19.91 -115.37
CA VAL A 93 -13.02 -21.33 -115.74
C VAL A 93 -13.39 -22.17 -114.52
N ASP A 94 -14.66 -22.56 -114.45
CA ASP A 94 -15.21 -23.44 -113.40
C ASP A 94 -14.97 -24.95 -113.67
N ILE A 95 -14.44 -25.29 -114.85
CA ILE A 95 -14.20 -26.67 -115.30
C ILE A 95 -12.84 -27.17 -114.81
N ALA A 96 -12.82 -28.30 -114.12
CA ALA A 96 -11.60 -28.96 -113.68
C ALA A 96 -11.00 -29.82 -114.81
N PHE A 97 -10.23 -29.20 -115.72
CA PHE A 97 -9.67 -29.84 -116.91
C PHE A 97 -8.14 -30.02 -116.87
N LEU A 98 -7.45 -29.51 -115.84
CA LEU A 98 -5.99 -29.62 -115.73
C LEU A 98 -5.58 -30.86 -114.95
N PRO A 99 -4.84 -31.83 -115.53
CA PRO A 99 -4.35 -32.99 -114.81
C PRO A 99 -3.27 -32.57 -113.79
N CYS A 100 -3.29 -33.21 -112.63
CA CYS A 100 -2.42 -32.87 -111.50
C CYS A 100 -1.24 -33.86 -111.37
N SER A 101 -0.12 -33.41 -110.79
CA SER A 101 1.03 -34.28 -110.45
C SER A 101 0.79 -35.07 -109.16
N ASN A 102 0.14 -34.44 -108.18
CA ASN A 102 0.01 -34.97 -106.81
C ASN A 102 -1.32 -35.70 -106.54
N SER A 103 -2.17 -35.84 -107.56
CA SER A 103 -3.36 -36.70 -107.51
C SER A 103 -3.71 -37.19 -108.91
N ASN A 104 -4.43 -38.31 -109.01
CA ASN A 104 -5.04 -38.76 -110.27
C ASN A 104 -6.27 -37.91 -110.68
N GLY A 105 -6.47 -36.75 -110.03
CA GLY A 105 -7.57 -35.83 -110.25
C GLY A 105 -7.24 -34.73 -111.24
N TYR A 106 -8.24 -33.88 -111.45
CA TYR A 106 -8.14 -32.69 -112.29
C TYR A 106 -8.51 -31.46 -111.47
N ALA A 107 -7.92 -30.31 -111.78
CA ALA A 107 -8.13 -29.04 -111.11
C ALA A 107 -8.55 -27.94 -112.09
N ARG A 108 -9.15 -26.87 -111.55
CA ARG A 108 -9.39 -25.60 -112.27
C ARG A 108 -8.07 -24.82 -112.35
N PRO A 109 -7.90 -23.89 -113.31
CA PRO A 109 -6.72 -23.02 -113.38
C PRO A 109 -6.42 -22.26 -112.06
N SER A 110 -7.47 -21.85 -111.34
CA SER A 110 -7.38 -21.15 -110.05
C SER A 110 -7.06 -22.05 -108.85
N ASP A 111 -7.24 -23.37 -108.97
CA ASP A 111 -7.03 -24.37 -107.92
C ASP A 111 -5.75 -25.20 -108.12
N CYS A 112 -5.03 -24.94 -109.21
CA CYS A 112 -3.82 -25.64 -109.62
C CYS A 112 -2.60 -24.71 -109.54
N PHE A 113 -1.45 -25.24 -109.10
CA PHE A 113 -0.23 -24.46 -108.91
C PHE A 113 1.00 -25.10 -109.56
N ILE A 114 2.01 -24.28 -109.89
CA ILE A 114 3.26 -24.77 -110.51
C ILE A 114 4.24 -25.30 -109.45
N ASN A 115 4.33 -24.65 -108.28
CA ASN A 115 5.28 -25.03 -107.23
C ASN A 115 4.80 -26.27 -106.45
N ASP A 116 5.60 -27.34 -106.46
CA ASP A 116 5.34 -28.58 -105.71
C ASP A 116 5.24 -28.40 -104.19
N GLU A 117 5.80 -27.33 -103.61
CA GLU A 117 5.63 -27.03 -102.19
C GLU A 117 4.17 -26.70 -101.81
N CYS A 118 3.30 -26.37 -102.78
CA CYS A 118 1.86 -26.20 -102.51
C CYS A 118 1.19 -27.50 -102.02
N THR A 119 1.79 -28.66 -102.30
CA THR A 119 1.34 -29.96 -101.77
C THR A 119 1.44 -30.05 -100.24
N ILE A 120 2.27 -29.22 -99.58
CA ILE A 120 2.36 -29.12 -98.11
C ILE A 120 1.01 -28.74 -97.48
N MET A 121 0.15 -28.03 -98.21
CA MET A 121 -1.22 -27.68 -97.78
C MET A 121 -2.30 -28.48 -98.52
N ASN A 122 -1.96 -29.65 -99.09
CA ASN A 122 -2.85 -30.47 -99.90
C ASN A 122 -3.54 -29.70 -101.05
N LEU A 123 -2.81 -28.74 -101.66
CA LEU A 123 -3.24 -28.06 -102.88
C LEU A 123 -2.75 -28.83 -104.11
N GLN A 124 -3.48 -28.74 -105.22
CA GLN A 124 -3.17 -29.47 -106.44
C GLN A 124 -2.05 -28.78 -107.22
N THR A 125 -1.11 -29.55 -107.76
CA THR A 125 -0.02 -29.03 -108.60
C THR A 125 -0.10 -29.59 -110.00
N ILE A 126 0.23 -28.77 -111.01
CA ILE A 126 0.07 -29.14 -112.42
C ILE A 126 1.01 -30.29 -112.79
N ARG A 127 0.53 -31.22 -113.64
CA ARG A 127 1.33 -32.33 -114.17
C ARG A 127 2.64 -31.81 -114.80
N GLU A 128 3.72 -32.54 -114.56
CA GLU A 128 5.10 -32.09 -114.80
C GLU A 128 5.39 -31.68 -116.25
N ASP A 129 4.90 -32.45 -117.22
CA ASP A 129 4.99 -32.18 -118.67
C ASP A 129 4.33 -30.85 -119.09
N LEU A 130 3.27 -30.43 -118.37
CA LEU A 130 2.51 -29.22 -118.67
C LEU A 130 3.08 -27.95 -118.04
N ARG A 131 4.08 -28.04 -117.14
CA ARG A 131 4.69 -26.87 -116.47
C ARG A 131 5.22 -25.83 -117.45
N SER A 132 5.79 -26.28 -118.56
CA SER A 132 6.26 -25.40 -119.65
C SER A 132 5.15 -24.61 -120.37
N LYS A 133 3.88 -24.94 -120.12
CA LYS A 133 2.68 -24.30 -120.70
C LYS A 133 1.79 -23.64 -119.63
N ALA A 134 2.17 -23.72 -118.35
CA ALA A 134 1.33 -23.32 -117.22
C ALA A 134 0.87 -21.86 -117.28
N GLU A 135 1.71 -20.94 -117.76
CA GLU A 135 1.37 -19.53 -118.00
C GLU A 135 0.20 -19.39 -119.00
N LYS A 136 0.22 -20.13 -120.12
CA LYS A 136 -0.89 -20.12 -121.11
C LYS A 136 -2.18 -20.69 -120.52
N LEU A 137 -2.04 -21.68 -119.63
CA LEU A 137 -3.16 -22.32 -118.95
C LEU A 137 -3.70 -21.45 -117.79
N GLY A 138 -3.02 -20.35 -117.43
CA GLY A 138 -3.42 -19.46 -116.33
C GLY A 138 -3.14 -20.02 -114.93
N VAL A 139 -2.26 -21.02 -114.83
CA VAL A 139 -1.90 -21.69 -113.58
C VAL A 139 -0.87 -20.84 -112.84
N ARG A 140 -1.18 -20.47 -111.59
CA ARG A 140 -0.33 -19.56 -110.79
C ARG A 140 0.88 -20.31 -110.21
N GLN A 141 1.99 -19.58 -109.98
CA GLN A 141 3.19 -20.15 -109.34
C GLN A 141 2.93 -20.60 -107.90
N ILE A 142 2.21 -19.76 -107.15
CA ILE A 142 1.88 -19.94 -105.73
C ILE A 142 0.44 -19.50 -105.46
N PRO A 143 -0.20 -19.96 -104.37
CA PRO A 143 -1.54 -19.55 -103.99
C PRO A 143 -1.53 -18.14 -103.37
N ASP A 144 -2.68 -17.46 -103.44
CA ASP A 144 -2.87 -16.18 -102.75
C ASP A 144 -3.24 -16.36 -101.27
N TYR A 145 -3.23 -15.24 -100.53
CA TYR A 145 -3.58 -15.21 -99.11
C TYR A 145 -4.95 -15.82 -98.80
N LYS A 146 -5.96 -15.57 -99.63
CA LYS A 146 -7.33 -16.04 -99.41
C LYS A 146 -7.35 -17.57 -99.46
N LYS A 147 -6.75 -18.15 -100.50
CA LYS A 147 -6.69 -19.61 -100.68
C LYS A 147 -5.89 -20.31 -99.57
N LEU A 148 -4.75 -19.75 -99.16
CA LEU A 148 -3.96 -20.29 -98.04
C LEU A 148 -4.72 -20.23 -96.72
N LYS A 149 -5.41 -19.11 -96.44
CA LYS A 149 -6.22 -18.92 -95.23
C LYS A 149 -7.39 -19.90 -95.18
N GLU A 150 -8.18 -19.98 -96.25
CA GLU A 150 -9.31 -20.92 -96.36
C GLU A 150 -8.84 -22.36 -96.12
N LYS A 151 -7.76 -22.76 -96.79
CA LYS A 151 -7.23 -24.13 -96.69
C LYS A 151 -6.75 -24.49 -95.28
N LEU A 152 -6.12 -23.54 -94.56
CA LEU A 152 -5.68 -23.72 -93.17
C LEU A 152 -6.85 -23.83 -92.18
N ILE A 153 -7.97 -23.16 -92.47
CA ILE A 153 -9.19 -23.19 -91.62
C ILE A 153 -9.97 -24.49 -91.85
N GLU A 154 -10.15 -24.89 -93.11
CA GLU A 154 -10.85 -26.13 -93.47
C GLU A 154 -10.08 -27.38 -93.05
N ASN A 155 -8.75 -27.34 -93.16
CA ASN A 155 -7.86 -28.47 -92.93
C ASN A 155 -6.69 -28.05 -92.02
N PRO A 156 -6.94 -27.80 -90.72
CA PRO A 156 -5.87 -27.47 -89.79
C PRO A 156 -4.91 -28.66 -89.62
N PRO A 157 -3.63 -28.43 -89.30
CA PRO A 157 -2.64 -29.50 -89.15
C PRO A 157 -2.99 -30.46 -88.02
N GLN A 158 -2.97 -31.77 -88.28
CA GLN A 158 -3.45 -32.82 -87.39
C GLN A 158 -2.40 -33.34 -86.40
N ASN A 159 -1.17 -32.80 -86.39
CA ASN A 159 -0.12 -33.16 -85.44
C ASN A 159 1.01 -32.13 -85.44
N LYS A 160 1.91 -32.23 -84.44
CA LYS A 160 3.04 -31.31 -84.28
C LYS A 160 3.99 -31.24 -85.49
N ASN A 161 4.22 -32.38 -86.17
CA ASN A 161 5.15 -32.45 -87.30
C ASN A 161 4.55 -31.84 -88.58
N GLU A 162 3.27 -32.07 -88.82
CA GLU A 162 2.50 -31.44 -89.89
C GLU A 162 2.35 -29.93 -89.66
N ALA A 163 2.00 -29.51 -88.44
CA ALA A 163 1.92 -28.11 -88.04
C ALA A 163 3.23 -27.39 -88.29
N LYS A 164 4.36 -27.99 -87.89
CA LYS A 164 5.69 -27.46 -88.20
C LYS A 164 5.87 -27.27 -89.71
N LYS A 165 5.63 -28.29 -90.54
CA LYS A 165 5.80 -28.18 -92.01
C LYS A 165 4.93 -27.08 -92.61
N ILE A 166 3.64 -27.02 -92.25
CA ILE A 166 2.68 -26.03 -92.76
C ILE A 166 3.08 -24.62 -92.30
N PHE A 167 3.41 -24.42 -91.02
CA PHE A 167 3.79 -23.09 -90.50
C PHE A 167 5.15 -22.62 -91.04
N GLU A 168 6.11 -23.52 -91.28
CA GLU A 168 7.37 -23.19 -91.95
C GLU A 168 7.17 -22.78 -93.43
N TYR A 169 6.21 -23.42 -94.13
CA TYR A 169 5.81 -23.03 -95.48
C TYR A 169 5.09 -21.68 -95.49
N LEU A 170 4.08 -21.48 -94.63
CA LEU A 170 3.32 -20.23 -94.52
C LEU A 170 4.19 -19.04 -94.09
N ASN A 171 5.26 -19.26 -93.31
CA ASN A 171 6.20 -18.20 -92.95
C ASN A 171 6.94 -17.58 -94.15
N ARG A 172 7.06 -18.30 -95.28
CA ARG A 172 7.74 -17.82 -96.50
C ARG A 172 6.98 -16.68 -97.17
N PHE A 173 5.67 -16.58 -96.94
CA PHE A 173 4.84 -15.52 -97.49
C PHE A 173 4.85 -14.28 -96.59
N ASN A 174 4.98 -13.11 -97.21
CA ASN A 174 4.95 -11.82 -96.51
C ASN A 174 3.54 -11.22 -96.44
N TYR A 175 2.54 -12.06 -96.13
CA TYR A 175 1.15 -11.63 -95.95
C TYR A 175 0.87 -11.20 -94.50
N ASN A 176 -0.20 -10.42 -94.30
CA ASN A 176 -0.68 -10.08 -92.97
C ASN A 176 -1.58 -11.19 -92.41
N TRP A 177 -1.06 -11.94 -91.45
CA TRP A 177 -1.74 -13.08 -90.84
C TRP A 177 -2.59 -12.71 -89.60
N SER A 178 -2.74 -11.42 -89.28
CA SER A 178 -3.49 -10.97 -88.10
C SER A 178 -4.94 -11.47 -88.05
N SER A 179 -5.58 -11.71 -89.20
CA SER A 179 -6.95 -12.23 -89.25
C SER A 179 -7.08 -13.70 -88.80
N LEU A 180 -5.97 -14.37 -88.48
CA LEU A 180 -5.93 -15.70 -87.86
C LEU A 180 -5.91 -15.66 -86.32
N ILE A 181 -5.76 -14.48 -85.69
CA ILE A 181 -5.47 -14.36 -84.25
C ILE A 181 -6.47 -15.06 -83.32
N ASN A 182 -7.75 -15.05 -83.69
CA ASN A 182 -8.85 -15.66 -82.95
C ASN A 182 -9.29 -17.04 -83.49
N ILE A 183 -8.57 -17.59 -84.47
CA ILE A 183 -8.94 -18.83 -85.16
C ILE A 183 -8.21 -20.01 -84.54
N GLN A 184 -8.93 -21.08 -84.22
CA GLN A 184 -8.36 -22.31 -83.65
C GLN A 184 -7.76 -23.18 -84.76
N PHE A 185 -6.43 -23.16 -84.90
CA PHE A 185 -5.71 -24.03 -85.84
C PHE A 185 -4.37 -24.56 -85.30
N ILE A 186 -3.92 -24.12 -84.12
CA ILE A 186 -2.67 -24.58 -83.51
C ILE A 186 -2.96 -25.90 -82.76
N PRO A 187 -2.40 -27.05 -83.18
CA PRO A 187 -2.64 -28.32 -82.52
C PRO A 187 -1.70 -28.47 -81.32
N ILE A 188 -2.27 -28.76 -80.16
CA ILE A 188 -1.51 -29.15 -78.97
C ILE A 188 -2.00 -30.54 -78.57
N GLN A 189 -1.07 -31.49 -78.51
CA GLN A 189 -1.35 -32.86 -78.10
C GLN A 189 -1.50 -32.92 -76.58
N ASP A 190 -2.61 -33.50 -76.15
CA ASP A 190 -2.84 -33.95 -74.78
C ASP A 190 -2.38 -35.42 -74.74
N GLU A 191 -1.36 -35.75 -73.95
CA GLU A 191 -0.77 -37.11 -73.89
C GLU A 191 -1.80 -38.20 -73.53
N SER A 192 -2.97 -37.79 -73.02
CA SER A 192 -4.08 -38.68 -72.64
C SER A 192 -5.18 -38.88 -73.70
N LYS A 193 -5.14 -38.18 -74.86
CA LYS A 193 -6.27 -38.18 -75.83
C LYS A 193 -5.86 -38.39 -77.29
N ILE A 194 -6.69 -39.14 -78.00
CA ILE A 194 -6.53 -39.47 -79.44
C ILE A 194 -6.78 -38.26 -80.34
N ASN A 195 -7.63 -37.31 -79.93
CA ASN A 195 -7.97 -36.11 -80.70
C ASN A 195 -7.18 -34.89 -80.22
N ASN A 196 -6.51 -34.19 -81.14
CA ASN A 196 -5.85 -32.91 -80.82
C ASN A 196 -6.87 -31.86 -80.41
N LYS A 197 -6.49 -31.01 -79.43
CA LYS A 197 -7.22 -29.78 -79.14
C LYS A 197 -6.58 -28.63 -79.91
N TYR A 198 -7.40 -27.87 -80.64
CA TYR A 198 -6.97 -26.70 -81.38
C TYR A 198 -7.12 -25.44 -80.54
N PHE A 199 -6.10 -24.58 -80.60
CA PHE A 199 -6.03 -23.34 -79.83
C PHE A 199 -5.83 -22.13 -80.75
N LYS A 200 -6.25 -20.97 -80.27
CA LYS A 200 -6.10 -19.69 -80.97
C LYS A 200 -4.68 -19.16 -80.77
N PRO A 201 -4.08 -18.47 -81.75
CA PRO A 201 -2.82 -17.76 -81.56
C PRO A 201 -2.77 -16.84 -80.34
N CYS A 202 -3.85 -16.10 -80.04
CA CYS A 202 -3.91 -15.20 -78.87
C CYS A 202 -3.87 -15.91 -77.52
N ASP A 203 -4.29 -17.17 -77.46
CA ASP A 203 -4.36 -17.98 -76.23
C ASP A 203 -3.03 -18.72 -75.96
N CYS A 204 -2.11 -18.72 -76.93
CA CYS A 204 -0.86 -19.46 -76.93
C CYS A 204 0.35 -18.55 -76.67
N PHE A 205 1.33 -19.08 -75.96
CA PHE A 205 2.61 -18.42 -75.71
C PHE A 205 3.77 -19.21 -76.32
N PHE A 206 4.92 -18.59 -76.58
CA PHE A 206 6.12 -19.36 -76.91
C PHE A 206 6.75 -19.97 -75.65
N LYS A 207 7.37 -21.14 -75.78
CA LYS A 207 8.14 -21.77 -74.68
C LYS A 207 9.24 -20.83 -74.18
N LEU A 208 9.14 -20.46 -72.90
CA LEU A 208 10.16 -19.74 -72.15
C LEU A 208 11.40 -20.61 -71.95
N LYS A 209 12.57 -19.95 -71.87
CA LYS A 209 13.85 -20.56 -71.46
C LYS A 209 13.82 -21.09 -70.02
N GLU A 210 13.01 -20.47 -69.16
CA GLU A 210 12.78 -20.92 -67.79
C GLU A 210 11.70 -22.00 -67.80
N GLU A 211 12.11 -23.25 -68.02
CA GLU A 211 11.17 -24.36 -68.29
C GLU A 211 10.11 -24.54 -67.20
N SER A 212 10.47 -24.30 -65.94
CA SER A 212 9.56 -24.40 -64.78
C SER A 212 8.42 -23.37 -64.75
N LEU A 213 8.47 -22.35 -65.63
CA LEU A 213 7.38 -21.39 -65.81
C LEU A 213 6.44 -21.76 -66.97
N ASN A 214 6.82 -22.68 -67.86
CA ASN A 214 5.99 -23.07 -69.00
C ASN A 214 4.70 -23.79 -68.60
N GLU A 215 4.65 -24.40 -67.41
CA GLU A 215 3.47 -25.09 -66.88
C GLU A 215 2.31 -24.14 -66.49
N PHE A 216 2.56 -22.83 -66.35
CA PHE A 216 1.51 -21.84 -66.04
C PHE A 216 0.82 -21.29 -67.29
N PHE A 217 1.34 -21.57 -68.47
CA PHE A 217 0.91 -20.98 -69.74
C PHE A 217 0.69 -22.05 -70.80
N LEU A 218 -0.11 -21.74 -71.81
CA LEU A 218 -0.28 -22.61 -72.97
C LEU A 218 0.91 -22.46 -73.95
N CYS A 219 2.07 -22.99 -73.55
CA CYS A 219 3.32 -22.81 -74.27
C CYS A 219 3.48 -23.74 -75.48
N VAL A 220 3.74 -23.17 -76.65
CA VAL A 220 3.98 -23.87 -77.91
C VAL A 220 5.41 -23.67 -78.42
N ASP A 221 5.91 -24.68 -79.13
CA ASP A 221 7.14 -24.58 -79.91
C ASP A 221 7.14 -25.57 -81.09
N PHE A 222 7.21 -25.02 -82.30
CA PHE A 222 7.31 -25.76 -83.56
C PHE A 222 8.65 -25.48 -84.27
N GLY A 223 9.60 -24.79 -83.63
CA GLY A 223 10.90 -24.40 -84.18
C GLY A 223 10.91 -23.00 -84.82
N THR A 224 12.12 -22.47 -85.03
CA THR A 224 12.38 -21.05 -85.31
C THR A 224 11.65 -20.47 -86.53
N LYS A 225 11.47 -21.25 -87.60
CA LYS A 225 10.76 -20.81 -88.82
C LYS A 225 9.24 -20.81 -88.65
N ALA A 226 8.68 -21.86 -88.02
CA ALA A 226 7.25 -21.97 -87.74
C ALA A 226 6.80 -20.92 -86.71
N ASN A 227 7.58 -20.72 -85.64
CA ASN A 227 7.27 -19.75 -84.60
C ASN A 227 7.24 -18.31 -85.15
N LYS A 228 8.04 -17.97 -86.18
CA LYS A 228 7.96 -16.67 -86.88
C LYS A 228 6.62 -16.44 -87.60
N PHE A 229 6.01 -17.49 -88.15
CA PHE A 229 4.65 -17.39 -88.70
C PHE A 229 3.61 -17.24 -87.58
N LEU A 230 3.72 -18.05 -86.52
CA LEU A 230 2.82 -17.96 -85.37
C LEU A 230 2.87 -16.58 -84.68
N ALA A 231 4.03 -15.93 -84.66
CA ALA A 231 4.18 -14.55 -84.18
C ALA A 231 3.39 -13.54 -85.04
N LYS A 232 3.40 -13.69 -86.37
CA LYS A 232 2.54 -12.91 -87.28
C LYS A 232 1.05 -13.20 -87.10
N CYS A 233 0.70 -14.35 -86.52
CA CYS A 233 -0.68 -14.74 -86.22
C CYS A 233 -1.15 -14.28 -84.83
N GLY A 234 -0.23 -13.90 -83.91
CA GLY A 234 -0.58 -13.40 -82.56
C GLY A 234 -0.03 -14.21 -81.39
N VAL A 235 0.68 -15.32 -81.62
CA VAL A 235 1.42 -16.03 -80.54
C VAL A 235 2.58 -15.14 -80.10
N ARG A 236 2.81 -15.02 -78.79
CA ARG A 236 3.80 -14.10 -78.21
C ARG A 236 4.49 -14.67 -76.98
N ASP A 237 5.51 -13.98 -76.48
CA ASP A 237 6.04 -14.27 -75.15
C ASP A 237 5.08 -13.75 -74.06
N PRO A 238 5.00 -14.40 -72.89
CA PRO A 238 4.27 -13.88 -71.73
C PRO A 238 4.83 -12.51 -71.29
N SER A 239 3.94 -11.54 -71.12
CA SER A 239 4.23 -10.19 -70.67
C SER A 239 4.09 -10.05 -69.15
N LEU A 240 4.46 -8.88 -68.61
CA LEU A 240 4.28 -8.54 -67.19
C LEU A 240 2.85 -8.77 -66.71
N TYR A 241 1.85 -8.46 -67.55
CA TYR A 241 0.43 -8.64 -67.24
C TYR A 241 0.05 -10.11 -67.16
N ASP A 242 0.51 -10.94 -68.10
CA ASP A 242 0.19 -12.38 -68.10
C ASP A 242 0.80 -13.08 -66.88
N PHE A 243 1.98 -12.65 -66.41
CA PHE A 243 2.55 -13.12 -65.14
C PHE A 243 1.78 -12.64 -63.91
N ALA A 244 1.22 -11.42 -63.95
CA ALA A 244 0.40 -10.87 -62.87
C ALA A 244 -1.00 -11.51 -62.79
N GLU A 245 -1.54 -11.99 -63.92
CA GLU A 245 -2.79 -12.75 -64.01
C GLU A 245 -2.66 -14.23 -63.62
N ILE A 246 -1.46 -14.73 -63.27
CA ILE A 246 -1.27 -16.09 -62.74
C ILE A 246 -1.99 -16.22 -61.39
N SER A 247 -3.25 -16.66 -61.45
CA SER A 247 -4.05 -17.07 -60.30
C SER A 247 -4.09 -18.59 -60.25
N VAL A 248 -3.47 -19.17 -59.22
CA VAL A 248 -3.47 -20.62 -58.98
C VAL A 248 -4.30 -20.91 -57.75
N ASP A 249 -5.39 -21.65 -57.91
CA ASP A 249 -6.19 -22.13 -56.80
C ASP A 249 -5.33 -23.08 -55.92
N PRO A 250 -5.16 -22.80 -54.61
CA PRO A 250 -4.47 -23.68 -53.67
C PRO A 250 -5.03 -25.10 -53.60
N SER A 251 -6.30 -25.32 -53.97
CA SER A 251 -6.90 -26.65 -54.07
C SER A 251 -6.16 -27.54 -55.08
N HIS A 252 -5.55 -26.95 -56.11
CA HIS A 252 -4.83 -27.64 -57.18
C HIS A 252 -3.38 -27.97 -56.78
N SER A 253 -3.22 -28.80 -55.75
CA SER A 253 -1.98 -29.11 -55.02
C SER A 253 -0.68 -29.17 -55.84
N LYS A 254 -0.66 -29.84 -57.01
CA LYS A 254 0.54 -29.92 -57.89
C LYS A 254 0.95 -28.55 -58.45
N LEU A 255 -0.01 -27.80 -59.02
CA LEU A 255 0.23 -26.47 -59.59
C LEU A 255 0.49 -25.45 -58.48
N TRP A 256 -0.20 -25.56 -57.35
CA TRP A 256 0.06 -24.68 -56.19
C TRP A 256 1.48 -24.86 -55.64
N LYS A 257 1.96 -26.11 -55.51
CA LYS A 257 3.36 -26.37 -55.13
C LYS A 257 4.33 -25.74 -56.15
N LEU A 258 4.10 -25.98 -57.44
CA LEU A 258 4.95 -25.41 -58.49
C LEU A 258 4.94 -23.88 -58.50
N HIS A 259 3.78 -23.26 -58.21
CA HIS A 259 3.63 -21.82 -58.06
C HIS A 259 4.49 -21.29 -56.92
N LEU A 260 4.41 -21.90 -55.72
CA LEU A 260 5.26 -21.55 -54.58
C LEU A 260 6.76 -21.70 -54.90
N ASP A 261 7.15 -22.81 -55.52
CA ASP A 261 8.55 -23.10 -55.88
C ASP A 261 9.13 -22.10 -56.92
N ASN A 262 8.26 -21.43 -57.70
CA ASN A 262 8.64 -20.44 -58.70
C ASN A 262 8.24 -18.99 -58.35
N TYR A 263 7.59 -18.75 -57.21
CA TYR A 263 6.93 -17.47 -56.91
C TYR A 263 7.90 -16.27 -56.94
N LEU A 264 9.13 -16.43 -56.43
CA LEU A 264 10.17 -15.39 -56.52
C LEU A 264 10.61 -15.08 -57.96
N LYS A 265 10.61 -16.08 -58.86
CA LYS A 265 10.86 -15.87 -60.29
C LYS A 265 9.70 -15.10 -60.92
N ILE A 266 8.46 -15.48 -60.59
CA ILE A 266 7.24 -14.80 -61.04
C ILE A 266 7.25 -13.33 -60.59
N LEU A 267 7.54 -13.03 -59.32
CA LEU A 267 7.72 -11.65 -58.83
C LEU A 267 8.83 -10.89 -59.59
N THR A 268 9.93 -11.57 -59.90
CA THR A 268 11.02 -10.98 -60.70
C THR A 268 10.58 -10.66 -62.13
N LYS A 269 9.70 -11.47 -62.73
CA LYS A 269 9.08 -11.17 -64.03
C LYS A 269 8.08 -10.03 -63.94
N ILE A 270 7.13 -10.08 -63.00
CA ILE A 270 6.11 -9.03 -62.78
C ILE A 270 6.76 -7.67 -62.52
N ASN A 271 7.91 -7.67 -61.83
CA ASN A 271 8.65 -6.47 -61.43
C ASN A 271 7.75 -5.46 -60.67
N PRO A 272 7.02 -5.88 -59.62
CA PRO A 272 5.93 -5.10 -59.00
C PRO A 272 6.36 -3.71 -58.52
N ASN A 273 5.46 -2.73 -58.60
CA ASN A 273 5.69 -1.41 -57.99
C ASN A 273 5.63 -1.49 -56.45
N LEU A 274 5.92 -0.37 -55.77
CA LEU A 274 5.96 -0.35 -54.30
C LEU A 274 4.64 -0.76 -53.65
N GLU A 275 3.52 -0.21 -54.11
CA GLU A 275 2.19 -0.52 -53.60
C GLU A 275 1.84 -2.00 -53.77
N THR A 276 2.10 -2.56 -54.95
CA THR A 276 1.83 -3.97 -55.27
C THR A 276 2.64 -4.90 -54.38
N ILE A 277 3.95 -4.66 -54.20
CA ILE A 277 4.77 -5.56 -53.37
C ILE A 277 4.43 -5.49 -51.88
N LEU A 278 4.06 -4.31 -51.37
CA LEU A 278 3.61 -4.17 -49.98
C LEU A 278 2.27 -4.85 -49.74
N ASN A 279 1.31 -4.72 -50.67
CA ASN A 279 0.03 -5.43 -50.59
C ASN A 279 0.20 -6.95 -50.65
N LEU A 280 1.11 -7.46 -51.48
CA LEU A 280 1.46 -8.89 -51.51
C LEU A 280 2.17 -9.34 -50.20
N ALA A 281 3.03 -8.49 -49.62
CA ALA A 281 3.69 -8.73 -48.33
C ALA A 281 2.78 -8.55 -47.10
N ALA A 282 1.57 -8.01 -47.26
CA ALA A 282 0.54 -7.94 -46.21
C ALA A 282 -0.57 -9.00 -46.36
N ASN A 283 -0.77 -9.56 -47.55
CA ASN A 283 -1.90 -10.43 -47.89
C ASN A 283 -2.03 -11.63 -46.91
N PRO A 284 -3.10 -11.72 -46.11
CA PRO A 284 -3.23 -12.74 -45.07
C PRO A 284 -3.58 -14.13 -45.59
N ILE A 285 -4.05 -14.27 -46.84
CA ILE A 285 -4.63 -15.51 -47.37
C ILE A 285 -3.57 -16.61 -47.49
N TYR A 286 -2.34 -16.25 -47.87
CA TYR A 286 -1.27 -17.22 -48.19
C TYR A 286 0.05 -16.88 -47.48
N PRO A 287 0.27 -17.37 -46.24
CA PRO A 287 1.45 -17.02 -45.44
C PRO A 287 2.81 -17.23 -46.13
N LYS A 288 2.95 -18.27 -46.99
CA LYS A 288 4.19 -18.54 -47.73
C LYS A 288 4.47 -17.50 -48.82
N THR A 289 3.46 -17.11 -49.62
CA THR A 289 3.65 -16.08 -50.66
C THR A 289 3.84 -14.71 -50.04
N ARG A 290 3.17 -14.43 -48.91
CA ARG A 290 3.39 -13.23 -48.10
C ARG A 290 4.86 -13.11 -47.65
N GLU A 291 5.40 -14.18 -47.07
CA GLU A 291 6.81 -14.24 -46.63
C GLU A 291 7.79 -14.09 -47.80
N MET A 292 7.53 -14.74 -48.94
CA MET A 292 8.36 -14.58 -50.14
C MET A 292 8.27 -13.17 -50.75
N SER A 293 7.11 -12.52 -50.68
CA SER A 293 6.92 -11.12 -51.12
C SER A 293 7.69 -10.15 -50.24
N LEU A 294 7.60 -10.33 -48.92
CA LEU A 294 8.40 -9.58 -47.95
C LEU A 294 9.89 -9.77 -48.21
N LYS A 295 10.35 -11.02 -48.41
CA LYS A 295 11.75 -11.29 -48.77
C LYS A 295 12.16 -10.56 -50.05
N TYR A 296 11.35 -10.63 -51.11
CA TYR A 296 11.63 -9.92 -52.37
C TYR A 296 11.70 -8.40 -52.19
N PHE A 297 10.82 -7.81 -51.37
CA PHE A 297 10.90 -6.39 -50.98
C PHE A 297 12.20 -6.07 -50.25
N VAL A 298 12.52 -6.83 -49.20
CA VAL A 298 13.70 -6.62 -48.33
C VAL A 298 15.03 -6.80 -49.07
N ASP A 299 15.11 -7.75 -50.01
CA ASP A 299 16.29 -8.03 -50.83
C ASP A 299 16.51 -6.95 -51.92
N ASN A 300 15.42 -6.37 -52.46
CA ASN A 300 15.49 -5.35 -53.53
C ASN A 300 15.33 -3.91 -53.02
N PHE A 301 15.23 -3.69 -51.70
CA PHE A 301 14.84 -2.42 -51.10
C PHE A 301 15.69 -1.23 -51.61
N TYR A 302 17.01 -1.25 -51.40
CA TYR A 302 17.89 -0.14 -51.78
C TYR A 302 18.00 0.06 -53.31
N ILE A 303 17.86 -1.02 -54.09
CA ILE A 303 18.02 -1.01 -55.55
C ILE A 303 16.78 -0.42 -56.24
N LYS A 304 15.59 -0.68 -55.70
CA LYS A 304 14.32 -0.44 -56.40
C LYS A 304 13.31 0.41 -55.65
N TYR A 305 13.18 0.22 -54.33
CA TYR A 305 12.05 0.76 -53.56
C TYR A 305 12.43 2.01 -52.74
N SER A 306 13.66 2.08 -52.21
CA SER A 306 14.18 3.15 -51.35
C SER A 306 13.86 4.57 -51.83
N LYS A 307 14.01 4.85 -53.13
CA LYS A 307 13.75 6.17 -53.73
C LYS A 307 12.28 6.61 -53.65
N PHE A 308 11.36 5.65 -53.58
CA PHE A 308 9.91 5.89 -53.56
C PHE A 308 9.28 5.58 -52.19
N TYR A 309 10.05 4.96 -51.29
CA TYR A 309 9.57 4.54 -49.97
C TYR A 309 9.71 5.69 -48.97
N LYS A 310 8.57 6.17 -48.47
CA LYS A 310 8.47 7.10 -47.35
C LYS A 310 7.59 6.44 -46.29
N PRO A 311 8.10 6.07 -45.11
CA PRO A 311 7.33 5.35 -44.11
C PRO A 311 5.97 5.99 -43.81
N GLU A 312 5.94 7.32 -43.68
CA GLU A 312 4.79 8.12 -43.27
C GLU A 312 3.62 8.09 -44.27
N GLU A 313 3.86 7.68 -45.52
CA GLU A 313 2.84 7.51 -46.56
C GLU A 313 2.35 6.05 -46.67
N ILE A 314 2.89 5.10 -45.88
CA ILE A 314 2.57 3.66 -45.95
C ILE A 314 1.57 3.24 -44.87
N ASP A 315 0.30 3.11 -45.25
CA ASP A 315 -0.76 2.61 -44.36
C ASP A 315 -0.94 1.07 -44.36
N VAL A 316 0.06 0.33 -44.85
CA VAL A 316 -0.03 -1.14 -45.03
C VAL A 316 0.65 -1.88 -43.87
N ALA A 317 -0.06 -2.84 -43.26
CA ALA A 317 0.47 -3.69 -42.19
C ALA A 317 1.27 -4.88 -42.74
N PHE A 318 2.47 -4.63 -43.28
CA PHE A 318 3.32 -5.64 -43.94
C PHE A 318 4.50 -6.15 -43.09
N LEU A 319 4.77 -5.56 -41.92
CA LEU A 319 5.92 -5.94 -41.09
C LEU A 319 5.54 -7.06 -40.10
N PRO A 320 6.17 -8.25 -40.16
CA PRO A 320 5.92 -9.32 -39.21
C PRO A 320 6.47 -8.98 -37.83
N CYS A 321 5.79 -9.44 -36.79
CA CYS A 321 6.19 -9.22 -35.40
C CYS A 321 6.79 -10.49 -34.76
N SER A 322 7.72 -10.34 -33.81
CA SER A 322 8.31 -11.47 -33.06
C SER A 322 7.43 -11.92 -31.90
N ASN A 323 6.66 -11.01 -31.31
CA ASN A 323 5.82 -11.26 -30.13
C ASN A 323 4.35 -11.58 -30.45
N SER A 324 3.97 -11.69 -31.73
CA SER A 324 2.64 -12.11 -32.16
C SER A 324 2.67 -12.67 -33.58
N ASN A 325 1.68 -13.49 -33.94
CA ASN A 325 1.47 -13.92 -35.33
C ASN A 325 0.88 -12.81 -36.22
N SER A 326 0.79 -11.58 -35.72
CA SER A 326 0.23 -10.43 -36.43
C SER A 326 1.31 -9.66 -37.19
N TYR A 327 0.86 -8.89 -38.18
CA TYR A 327 1.68 -7.96 -38.90
C TYR A 327 1.31 -6.53 -38.46
N ALA A 328 2.18 -5.58 -38.73
CA ALA A 328 2.09 -4.21 -38.23
C ALA A 328 2.44 -3.19 -39.32
N LYS A 329 1.89 -1.99 -39.20
CA LYS A 329 2.44 -0.80 -39.87
C LYS A 329 3.75 -0.39 -39.18
N HIS A 330 4.59 0.39 -39.87
CA HIS A 330 5.86 0.88 -39.30
C HIS A 330 5.69 1.68 -37.98
N SER A 331 4.55 2.33 -37.82
CA SER A 331 4.17 3.11 -36.64
C SER A 331 3.64 2.26 -35.47
N GLU A 332 3.17 1.03 -35.75
CA GLU A 332 2.51 0.13 -34.79
C GLU A 332 3.46 -0.88 -34.12
N CYS A 333 4.71 -0.99 -34.59
CA CYS A 333 5.72 -1.87 -34.01
C CYS A 333 7.03 -1.14 -33.71
N PHE A 334 7.87 -1.78 -32.90
CA PHE A 334 9.09 -1.19 -32.35
C PHE A 334 10.28 -2.14 -32.41
N ILE A 335 11.49 -1.59 -32.29
CA ILE A 335 12.75 -2.34 -32.32
C ILE A 335 13.16 -2.81 -30.91
N ASN A 336 12.90 -2.02 -29.86
CA ASN A 336 13.28 -2.39 -28.49
C ASN A 336 12.34 -3.44 -27.89
N ASP A 337 12.88 -4.62 -27.59
CA ASP A 337 12.13 -5.75 -27.03
C ASP A 337 11.50 -5.46 -25.66
N GLU A 338 12.05 -4.53 -24.88
CA GLU A 338 11.48 -4.14 -23.59
C GLU A 338 10.04 -3.61 -23.72
N CYS A 339 9.70 -2.96 -24.85
CA CYS A 339 8.35 -2.42 -25.09
C CYS A 339 7.26 -3.51 -25.07
N LYS A 340 7.63 -4.77 -25.30
CA LYS A 340 6.73 -5.93 -25.25
C LYS A 340 5.98 -6.04 -23.91
N ILE A 341 6.58 -5.58 -22.80
CA ILE A 341 5.96 -5.67 -21.47
C ILE A 341 4.66 -4.85 -21.36
N MET A 342 4.56 -3.77 -22.12
CA MET A 342 3.35 -2.93 -22.23
C MET A 342 2.42 -3.37 -23.37
N GLY A 343 2.64 -4.55 -23.97
CA GLY A 343 1.82 -5.10 -25.05
C GLY A 343 2.14 -4.55 -26.44
N PHE A 344 3.12 -3.65 -26.61
CA PHE A 344 3.50 -3.13 -27.92
C PHE A 344 4.06 -4.24 -28.83
N LYS A 345 3.75 -4.17 -30.13
CA LYS A 345 4.28 -5.12 -31.12
C LYS A 345 5.77 -4.87 -31.35
N ILE A 346 6.55 -5.95 -31.47
CA ILE A 346 7.99 -5.91 -31.71
C ILE A 346 8.28 -6.47 -33.10
N ILE A 347 9.09 -5.78 -33.92
CA ILE A 347 9.46 -6.27 -35.25
C ILE A 347 10.23 -7.61 -35.17
N ARG A 348 10.00 -8.50 -36.13
CA ARG A 348 10.71 -9.79 -36.23
C ARG A 348 12.22 -9.60 -36.29
N GLU A 349 12.95 -10.50 -35.63
CA GLU A 349 14.36 -10.35 -35.29
C GLU A 349 15.29 -10.20 -36.51
N ASP A 350 15.02 -10.95 -37.58
CA ASP A 350 15.72 -10.91 -38.86
C ASP A 350 15.63 -9.56 -39.59
N LEU A 351 14.63 -8.74 -39.27
CA LEU A 351 14.40 -7.42 -39.88
C LEU A 351 14.96 -6.27 -39.05
N ARG A 352 15.40 -6.48 -37.80
CA ARG A 352 15.83 -5.41 -36.87
C ARG A 352 16.96 -4.55 -37.44
N SER A 353 17.87 -5.15 -38.20
CA SER A 353 18.99 -4.45 -38.86
C SER A 353 18.58 -3.46 -39.96
N LYS A 354 17.39 -3.65 -40.56
CA LYS A 354 16.79 -2.78 -41.59
C LYS A 354 15.57 -2.00 -41.08
N ALA A 355 15.17 -2.20 -39.83
CA ALA A 355 13.93 -1.65 -39.28
C ALA A 355 13.89 -0.10 -39.33
N GLY A 356 15.05 0.56 -39.17
CA GLY A 356 15.16 2.01 -39.34
C GLY A 356 14.86 2.48 -40.77
N ASP A 357 15.28 1.73 -41.79
CA ASP A 357 14.95 2.04 -43.20
C ASP A 357 13.45 1.89 -43.50
N PHE A 358 12.76 1.05 -42.72
CA PHE A 358 11.31 0.87 -42.78
C PHE A 358 10.54 1.87 -41.92
N GLY A 359 11.22 2.85 -41.29
CA GLY A 359 10.60 3.85 -40.42
C GLY A 359 10.03 3.30 -39.10
N VAL A 360 10.54 2.15 -38.66
CA VAL A 360 10.18 1.54 -37.37
C VAL A 360 10.98 2.20 -36.26
N ARG A 361 10.29 2.66 -35.21
CA ARG A 361 10.91 3.41 -34.12
C ARG A 361 11.57 2.48 -33.10
N GLN A 362 12.57 2.98 -32.38
CA GLN A 362 13.20 2.25 -31.28
C GLN A 362 12.21 2.01 -30.13
N ASN A 363 11.50 3.06 -29.70
CA ASN A 363 10.51 3.02 -28.63
C ASN A 363 9.21 3.74 -29.06
N PRO A 364 8.06 3.46 -28.40
CA PRO A 364 6.87 4.29 -28.47
C PRO A 364 7.15 5.71 -27.97
N ASN A 365 6.40 6.67 -28.47
CA ASN A 365 6.46 8.07 -28.02
C ASN A 365 5.70 8.24 -26.68
N ARG A 366 5.90 9.37 -26.01
CA ARG A 366 5.27 9.66 -24.71
C ARG A 366 3.75 9.48 -24.69
N VAL A 367 3.04 9.81 -25.78
CA VAL A 367 1.57 9.70 -25.85
C VAL A 367 1.15 8.22 -25.90
N GLU A 368 1.86 7.42 -26.69
CA GLU A 368 1.63 5.97 -26.79
C GLU A 368 1.94 5.27 -25.46
N LEU A 369 3.05 5.61 -24.79
CA LEU A 369 3.40 5.08 -23.47
C LEU A 369 2.34 5.40 -22.40
N ILE A 370 1.86 6.65 -22.37
CA ILE A 370 0.80 7.07 -21.45
C ILE A 370 -0.51 6.34 -21.76
N ASN A 371 -0.92 6.29 -23.03
CA ASN A 371 -2.16 5.62 -23.41
C ASN A 371 -2.10 4.13 -23.07
N GLY A 372 -1.00 3.44 -23.40
CA GLY A 372 -0.78 2.04 -23.05
C GLY A 372 -0.90 1.78 -21.53
N LEU A 373 -0.32 2.66 -20.70
CA LEU A 373 -0.43 2.58 -19.25
C LEU A 373 -1.85 2.88 -18.73
N THR A 374 -2.57 3.83 -19.34
CA THR A 374 -3.93 4.20 -18.87
C THR A 374 -5.04 3.27 -19.39
N GLU A 375 -4.88 2.68 -20.57
CA GLU A 375 -5.86 1.76 -21.16
C GLU A 375 -5.66 0.33 -20.63
N ASN A 376 -4.41 -0.08 -20.39
CA ASN A 376 -4.05 -1.42 -19.95
C ASN A 376 -3.09 -1.40 -18.73
N PRO A 377 -3.52 -0.84 -17.58
CA PRO A 377 -2.67 -0.77 -16.39
C PRO A 377 -2.26 -2.17 -15.88
N PRO A 378 -1.04 -2.32 -15.33
CA PRO A 378 -0.53 -3.61 -14.90
C PRO A 378 -1.31 -4.15 -13.69
N LYS A 379 -1.87 -5.36 -13.81
CA LYS A 379 -2.78 -5.95 -12.82
C LYS A 379 -2.11 -6.77 -11.71
N ASN A 380 -0.80 -7.03 -11.82
CA ASN A 380 -0.04 -7.82 -10.85
C ASN A 380 1.34 -7.22 -10.60
N LEU A 381 1.94 -7.54 -9.44
CA LEU A 381 3.16 -6.90 -8.95
C LEU A 381 4.39 -7.14 -9.84
N ASN A 382 4.53 -8.32 -10.45
CA ASN A 382 5.68 -8.66 -11.28
C ASN A 382 5.65 -7.90 -12.61
N VAL A 383 4.50 -7.91 -13.30
CA VAL A 383 4.31 -7.13 -14.54
C VAL A 383 4.41 -5.63 -14.26
N ALA A 384 3.86 -5.15 -13.13
CA ALA A 384 3.99 -3.75 -12.75
C ALA A 384 5.44 -3.31 -12.57
N LYS A 385 6.26 -4.12 -11.91
CA LYS A 385 7.71 -3.87 -11.81
C LYS A 385 8.35 -3.71 -13.18
N GLU A 386 8.16 -4.67 -14.08
CA GLU A 386 8.82 -4.67 -15.39
C GLU A 386 8.31 -3.50 -16.28
N VAL A 387 7.01 -3.16 -16.21
CA VAL A 387 6.44 -1.96 -16.86
C VAL A 387 7.07 -0.67 -16.31
N PHE A 388 7.21 -0.53 -14.99
CA PHE A 388 7.77 0.68 -14.39
C PHE A 388 9.29 0.79 -14.57
N ASP A 389 10.02 -0.33 -14.58
CA ASP A 389 11.45 -0.39 -14.91
C ASP A 389 11.69 0.01 -16.38
N TYR A 390 10.79 -0.36 -17.31
CA TYR A 390 10.83 0.10 -18.70
C TYR A 390 10.47 1.58 -18.84
N LEU A 391 9.37 2.04 -18.22
CA LEU A 391 8.96 3.45 -18.26
C LEU A 391 10.02 4.38 -17.62
N TYR A 392 10.77 3.89 -16.64
CA TYR A 392 11.95 4.59 -16.10
C TYR A 392 13.01 4.87 -17.19
N THR A 393 13.24 3.99 -18.16
CA THR A 393 14.21 4.25 -19.24
C THR A 393 13.71 5.31 -20.24
N GLN A 394 12.39 5.48 -20.35
CA GLN A 394 11.75 6.45 -21.26
C GLN A 394 11.37 7.78 -20.60
N GLN A 395 11.59 7.92 -19.28
CA GLN A 395 11.06 9.01 -18.45
C GLN A 395 11.47 10.43 -18.89
N GLU A 396 12.60 10.60 -19.58
CA GLU A 396 13.08 11.91 -20.04
C GLU A 396 12.21 12.51 -21.15
N SER A 397 11.38 11.69 -21.82
CA SER A 397 10.43 12.14 -22.85
C SER A 397 9.14 12.73 -22.29
N PHE A 398 8.87 12.57 -20.99
CA PHE A 398 7.63 12.96 -20.32
C PHE A 398 7.67 14.43 -19.88
N THR A 399 6.54 15.13 -20.03
CA THR A 399 6.37 16.53 -19.64
C THR A 399 5.70 16.67 -18.27
N ASP A 400 5.77 17.87 -17.66
CA ASP A 400 5.05 18.19 -16.43
C ASP A 400 3.52 17.96 -16.51
N SER A 401 2.94 18.05 -17.72
CA SER A 401 1.53 17.74 -17.94
C SER A 401 1.26 16.24 -17.83
N ASP A 402 2.19 15.42 -18.32
CA ASP A 402 2.10 13.95 -18.29
C ASP A 402 2.22 13.44 -16.85
N TRP A 403 3.19 13.97 -16.08
CA TRP A 403 3.34 13.65 -14.66
C TRP A 403 2.10 14.04 -13.83
N LYS A 404 1.49 15.19 -14.12
CA LYS A 404 0.21 15.58 -13.49
C LYS A 404 -0.92 14.62 -13.84
N LYS A 405 -1.05 14.20 -15.11
CA LYS A 405 -2.06 13.20 -15.53
C LYS A 405 -1.87 11.87 -14.80
N LEU A 406 -0.64 11.36 -14.73
CA LEU A 406 -0.33 10.09 -14.07
C LEU A 406 -0.58 10.14 -12.56
N LYS A 407 -0.26 11.25 -11.89
CA LYS A 407 -0.39 11.43 -10.43
C LYS A 407 -1.80 11.13 -9.88
N ASP A 408 -2.83 11.44 -10.67
CA ASP A 408 -4.23 11.28 -10.30
C ASP A 408 -4.89 10.03 -10.96
N PHE A 409 -4.14 9.21 -11.71
CA PHE A 409 -4.66 8.02 -12.39
C PHE A 409 -4.35 6.72 -11.63
N GLU A 410 -5.28 5.76 -11.64
CA GLU A 410 -5.16 4.47 -10.94
C GLU A 410 -4.45 3.42 -11.81
N PHE A 411 -3.15 3.21 -11.59
CA PHE A 411 -2.36 2.22 -12.34
C PHE A 411 -1.39 1.40 -11.50
N ILE A 412 -1.26 1.66 -10.19
CA ILE A 412 -0.32 0.95 -9.32
C ILE A 412 -1.06 -0.21 -8.62
N PRO A 413 -0.77 -1.48 -8.93
CA PRO A 413 -1.33 -2.60 -8.20
C PRO A 413 -0.65 -2.75 -6.83
N ILE A 414 -1.44 -2.89 -5.78
CA ILE A 414 -0.95 -3.20 -4.42
C ILE A 414 -1.48 -4.56 -3.96
N GLN A 415 -2.74 -4.84 -4.30
CA GLN A 415 -3.40 -6.12 -4.09
C GLN A 415 -3.93 -6.64 -5.44
N PRO A 416 -4.20 -7.96 -5.58
CA PRO A 416 -4.81 -8.50 -6.79
C PRO A 416 -6.12 -7.80 -7.10
N ASN A 417 -6.25 -7.26 -8.32
CA ASN A 417 -7.41 -6.51 -8.83
C ASN A 417 -7.70 -5.15 -8.16
N GLU A 418 -6.80 -4.59 -7.34
CA GLU A 418 -6.98 -3.25 -6.75
C GLU A 418 -5.83 -2.32 -7.18
N LEU A 419 -6.18 -1.27 -7.94
CA LEU A 419 -5.26 -0.25 -8.46
C LEU A 419 -5.37 1.05 -7.66
N PHE A 420 -4.24 1.69 -7.43
CA PHE A 420 -4.13 2.90 -6.62
C PHE A 420 -3.48 4.04 -7.42
N LYS A 421 -3.80 5.27 -7.02
CA LYS A 421 -3.22 6.51 -7.58
C LYS A 421 -1.83 6.76 -6.98
N PRO A 422 -0.82 7.20 -7.76
CA PRO A 422 0.50 7.53 -7.24
C PRO A 422 0.49 8.43 -6.00
N ARG A 423 -0.35 9.48 -5.98
CA ARG A 423 -0.45 10.44 -4.87
C ARG A 423 -0.93 9.82 -3.54
N ASP A 424 -1.67 8.71 -3.63
CA ASP A 424 -2.31 8.01 -2.51
C ASP A 424 -1.50 6.74 -2.12
N CYS A 425 -0.47 6.41 -2.90
CA CYS A 425 0.52 5.35 -2.66
C CYS A 425 1.76 5.85 -1.91
N PHE A 426 2.45 4.92 -1.25
CA PHE A 426 3.69 5.18 -0.55
C PHE A 426 4.79 4.17 -0.91
N LEU A 427 6.06 4.58 -0.85
CA LEU A 427 7.19 3.64 -0.93
C LEU A 427 7.36 2.91 0.40
N LYS A 428 7.62 1.59 0.36
CA LYS A 428 7.89 0.79 1.58
C LYS A 428 9.01 1.40 2.41
N LEU A 429 8.75 1.44 3.71
CA LEU A 429 9.69 1.79 4.76
C LEU A 429 10.57 0.58 5.10
N LYS A 430 11.81 0.86 5.54
CA LYS A 430 12.71 -0.14 6.15
C LYS A 430 12.12 -0.80 7.40
N GLU A 431 11.18 -0.12 8.07
CA GLU A 431 10.43 -0.63 9.21
C GLU A 431 9.18 -1.35 8.69
N GLU A 432 9.32 -2.62 8.30
CA GLU A 432 8.28 -3.37 7.60
C GLU A 432 6.92 -3.38 8.32
N SER A 433 6.95 -3.45 9.65
CA SER A 433 5.74 -3.47 10.49
C SER A 433 4.91 -2.18 10.42
N LEU A 434 5.46 -1.08 9.88
CA LEU A 434 4.72 0.16 9.60
C LEU A 434 4.08 0.18 8.21
N ASN A 435 4.52 -0.66 7.28
CA ASN A 435 4.00 -0.67 5.91
C ASN A 435 2.53 -1.13 5.84
N ASN A 436 2.05 -1.87 6.85
CA ASN A 436 0.68 -2.35 6.94
C ASN A 436 -0.37 -1.25 7.22
N PHE A 437 0.05 -0.02 7.56
CA PHE A 437 -0.86 1.12 7.79
C PHE A 437 -1.06 2.01 6.56
N PHE A 438 -0.37 1.72 5.46
CA PHE A 438 -0.39 2.53 4.23
C PHE A 438 -0.53 1.63 2.99
N PRO A 439 -1.01 2.17 1.86
CA PRO A 439 -0.86 1.54 0.55
C PRO A 439 0.62 1.59 0.09
N CYS A 440 1.45 0.71 0.67
CA CYS A 440 2.89 0.68 0.46
C CYS A 440 3.33 -0.26 -0.67
N VAL A 441 4.15 0.26 -1.59
CA VAL A 441 4.76 -0.49 -2.72
C VAL A 441 6.28 -0.49 -2.68
N ASP A 442 6.87 -1.53 -3.26
CA ASP A 442 8.29 -1.56 -3.60
C ASP A 442 8.48 -2.48 -4.81
N PHE A 443 8.92 -1.87 -5.92
CA PHE A 443 9.21 -2.58 -7.17
C PHE A 443 10.71 -2.61 -7.48
N GLY A 444 11.57 -2.14 -6.56
CA GLY A 444 13.00 -1.95 -6.81
C GLY A 444 13.36 -0.53 -7.26
N THR A 445 14.65 -0.25 -7.42
CA THR A 445 15.19 1.11 -7.53
C THR A 445 14.62 1.92 -8.71
N LYS A 446 14.76 1.42 -9.95
CA LYS A 446 14.32 2.11 -11.17
C LYS A 446 12.81 2.39 -11.14
N ALA A 447 11.98 1.35 -11.00
CA ALA A 447 10.53 1.49 -10.87
C ALA A 447 10.11 2.48 -9.77
N ASN A 448 10.72 2.42 -8.58
CA ASN A 448 10.38 3.33 -7.48
C ASN A 448 10.77 4.80 -7.79
N GLU A 449 11.83 5.05 -8.55
CA GLU A 449 12.20 6.41 -8.99
C GLU A 449 11.23 6.97 -10.04
N PHE A 450 10.78 6.15 -11.00
CA PHE A 450 9.70 6.53 -11.93
C PHE A 450 8.40 6.84 -11.17
N LEU A 451 8.01 5.97 -10.25
CA LEU A 451 6.83 6.17 -9.40
C LEU A 451 6.95 7.42 -8.50
N ALA A 452 8.16 7.76 -8.05
CA ALA A 452 8.39 8.98 -7.29
C ALA A 452 8.11 10.24 -8.12
N LYS A 453 8.49 10.27 -9.42
CA LYS A 453 8.09 11.35 -10.35
C LYS A 453 6.59 11.37 -10.64
N CYS A 454 5.94 10.20 -10.68
CA CYS A 454 4.48 10.11 -10.75
C CYS A 454 3.77 10.65 -9.49
N GLY A 455 4.49 10.81 -8.37
CA GLY A 455 3.95 11.37 -7.13
C GLY A 455 3.83 10.39 -5.96
N VAL A 456 4.32 9.15 -6.09
CA VAL A 456 4.48 8.23 -4.95
C VAL A 456 5.53 8.80 -4.01
N LYS A 457 5.17 8.99 -2.75
CA LYS A 457 6.03 9.60 -1.73
C LYS A 457 6.43 8.60 -0.65
N LYS A 458 7.39 8.98 0.19
CA LYS A 458 7.55 8.32 1.50
C LYS A 458 6.51 8.92 2.45
N PRO A 459 5.93 8.14 3.38
CA PRO A 459 4.98 8.66 4.36
C PRO A 459 5.60 9.82 5.15
N SER A 460 4.96 10.99 5.10
CA SER A 460 5.38 12.17 5.86
C SER A 460 4.84 12.13 7.29
N SER A 461 5.34 13.01 8.16
CA SER A 461 4.82 13.22 9.51
C SER A 461 3.29 13.38 9.56
N TYR A 462 2.74 14.12 8.59
CA TYR A 462 1.30 14.34 8.43
C TYR A 462 0.55 13.09 7.95
N ASP A 463 1.17 12.24 7.13
CA ASP A 463 0.55 10.98 6.71
C ASP A 463 0.47 10.00 7.89
N PHE A 464 1.53 9.93 8.71
CA PHE A 464 1.49 9.16 9.97
C PHE A 464 0.49 9.72 10.99
N SER A 465 0.27 11.04 11.06
CA SER A 465 -0.68 11.64 12.01
C SER A 465 -2.14 11.32 11.68
N LYS A 466 -2.42 10.89 10.44
CA LYS A 466 -3.73 10.40 10.00
C LYS A 466 -3.97 8.92 10.29
N ILE A 467 -2.97 8.15 10.74
CA ILE A 467 -3.20 6.74 11.10
C ILE A 467 -4.12 6.72 12.33
N SER A 468 -5.35 6.29 12.12
CA SER A 468 -6.32 5.96 13.17
C SER A 468 -6.88 4.59 12.86
N VAL A 469 -6.76 3.66 13.82
CA VAL A 469 -7.23 2.28 13.69
C VAL A 469 -8.25 2.05 14.79
N ASP A 470 -9.44 1.60 14.42
CA ASP A 470 -10.50 1.30 15.38
C ASP A 470 -10.18 0.03 16.21
N PRO A 471 -10.57 -0.07 17.49
CA PRO A 471 -10.40 -1.29 18.30
C PRO A 471 -10.99 -2.58 17.72
N SER A 472 -12.00 -2.49 16.86
CA SER A 472 -12.61 -3.63 16.15
C SER A 472 -11.86 -4.02 14.86
N HIS A 473 -10.91 -3.21 14.39
CA HIS A 473 -10.24 -3.43 13.11
C HIS A 473 -9.13 -4.49 13.23
N LYS A 474 -8.98 -5.33 12.19
CA LYS A 474 -7.98 -6.43 12.13
C LYS A 474 -6.52 -6.00 12.40
N LEU A 475 -6.18 -4.73 12.17
CA LEU A 475 -4.84 -4.18 12.42
C LEU A 475 -4.65 -3.61 13.84
N TRP A 476 -5.65 -3.65 14.73
CA TRP A 476 -5.58 -3.03 16.05
C TRP A 476 -4.40 -3.53 16.90
N ASN A 477 -4.17 -4.84 16.96
CA ASN A 477 -3.04 -5.42 17.70
C ASN A 477 -1.69 -4.94 17.13
N LEU A 478 -1.54 -4.93 15.80
CA LEU A 478 -0.34 -4.45 15.13
C LEU A 478 -0.15 -2.93 15.34
N TYR A 479 -1.24 -2.16 15.35
CA TYR A 479 -1.23 -0.73 15.64
C TYR A 479 -0.69 -0.46 17.04
N LEU A 480 -1.14 -1.21 18.05
CA LEU A 480 -0.65 -1.11 19.42
C LEU A 480 0.84 -1.46 19.54
N GLU A 481 1.28 -2.56 18.91
CA GLU A 481 2.69 -2.98 18.90
C GLU A 481 3.61 -1.93 18.26
N ASN A 482 3.12 -1.22 17.24
CA ASN A 482 3.90 -0.26 16.47
C ASN A 482 3.62 1.21 16.81
N TYR A 483 2.71 1.48 17.74
CA TYR A 483 2.26 2.84 18.08
C TYR A 483 3.41 3.78 18.46
N LEU A 484 4.38 3.26 19.24
CA LEU A 484 5.58 4.01 19.60
C LEU A 484 6.46 4.38 18.39
N LYS A 485 6.50 3.52 17.36
CA LYS A 485 7.22 3.81 16.10
C LYS A 485 6.44 4.83 15.29
N ILE A 486 5.12 4.69 15.18
CA ILE A 486 4.22 5.66 14.51
C ILE A 486 4.41 7.05 15.13
N LEU A 487 4.30 7.18 16.45
CA LEU A 487 4.50 8.45 17.17
C LEU A 487 5.88 9.08 16.88
N ALA A 488 6.94 8.29 16.80
CA ALA A 488 8.28 8.78 16.47
C ALA A 488 8.40 9.33 15.03
N LYS A 489 7.58 8.82 14.08
CA LYS A 489 7.59 9.28 12.68
C LYS A 489 6.75 10.55 12.43
N ILE A 490 5.76 10.81 13.29
CA ILE A 490 4.93 12.02 13.19
C ILE A 490 5.76 13.29 13.48
N ASN A 491 6.97 13.18 14.06
CA ASN A 491 7.78 14.29 14.57
C ASN A 491 6.92 15.40 15.21
N PRO A 492 6.06 15.03 16.18
CA PRO A 492 4.91 15.85 16.53
C PRO A 492 5.36 17.06 17.36
N ASN A 493 4.60 18.15 17.30
CA ASN A 493 4.68 19.11 18.39
C ASN A 493 4.25 18.41 19.71
N LEU A 494 4.80 18.86 20.83
CA LEU A 494 4.60 18.25 22.15
C LEU A 494 3.10 18.06 22.47
N GLU A 495 2.29 19.04 22.11
CA GLU A 495 0.83 19.08 22.25
C GLU A 495 0.11 17.92 21.53
N THR A 496 0.55 17.54 20.32
CA THR A 496 -0.05 16.42 19.58
C THR A 496 0.27 15.07 20.24
N ILE A 497 1.48 14.89 20.79
CA ILE A 497 1.84 13.67 21.55
C ILE A 497 0.96 13.54 22.79
N LEU A 498 0.79 14.62 23.55
CA LEU A 498 0.07 14.60 24.82
C LEU A 498 -1.43 14.36 24.61
N ASN A 499 -2.04 14.96 23.60
CA ASN A 499 -3.42 14.70 23.21
C ASN A 499 -3.65 13.24 22.76
N LEU A 500 -2.70 12.66 22.02
CA LEU A 500 -2.75 11.24 21.64
C LEU A 500 -2.49 10.29 22.82
N ALA A 501 -1.58 10.65 23.73
CA ALA A 501 -1.29 9.89 24.93
C ALA A 501 -2.48 9.89 25.90
N ALA A 502 -3.16 11.02 26.09
CA ALA A 502 -4.37 11.15 26.92
C ALA A 502 -5.54 10.28 26.39
N ARG A 503 -5.69 10.17 25.06
CA ARG A 503 -6.75 9.36 24.41
C ARG A 503 -6.48 7.86 24.37
N SER A 504 -5.25 7.40 24.61
CA SER A 504 -4.90 5.97 24.55
C SER A 504 -5.22 5.24 25.86
N ASN A 505 -5.79 4.03 25.78
CA ASN A 505 -6.04 3.20 26.97
C ASN A 505 -4.82 2.37 27.44
N TYR A 506 -3.63 2.59 26.89
CA TYR A 506 -2.48 1.68 27.03
C TYR A 506 -1.34 2.21 27.91
N PRO A 507 -1.03 1.55 29.05
CA PRO A 507 0.02 1.95 30.00
C PRO A 507 1.41 2.20 29.41
N LYS A 508 1.95 1.23 28.65
CA LYS A 508 3.39 1.11 28.33
C LYS A 508 3.96 2.21 27.43
N ILE A 509 3.09 2.96 26.76
CA ILE A 509 3.49 4.06 25.88
C ILE A 509 4.00 5.25 26.70
N ARG A 510 3.36 5.53 27.84
CA ARG A 510 3.59 6.71 28.67
C ARG A 510 4.96 6.70 29.36
N ASP A 511 5.46 5.51 29.67
CA ASP A 511 6.70 5.25 30.41
C ASP A 511 8.00 5.75 29.76
N LYS A 512 7.99 6.02 28.45
CA LYS A 512 9.22 6.27 27.67
C LYS A 512 9.46 7.74 27.33
N TYR A 513 8.46 8.61 27.47
CA TYR A 513 8.51 10.01 27.06
C TYR A 513 8.97 10.99 28.15
N SER A 514 9.19 10.51 29.38
CA SER A 514 9.59 11.32 30.54
C SER A 514 10.95 12.03 30.38
N LYS A 515 11.77 11.64 29.39
CA LYS A 515 13.16 12.07 29.23
C LYS A 515 13.39 13.28 28.31
N PHE A 516 12.36 13.80 27.64
CA PHE A 516 12.53 14.73 26.52
C PHE A 516 12.17 16.19 26.84
N TYR A 517 11.94 16.54 28.11
CA TYR A 517 11.10 17.69 28.41
C TYR A 517 11.24 18.28 29.84
N LYS A 518 10.85 19.56 30.04
CA LYS A 518 10.83 20.28 31.33
C LYS A 518 9.39 20.46 31.85
N PRO A 519 8.97 19.85 32.97
CA PRO A 519 7.56 19.74 33.35
C PRO A 519 6.68 21.00 33.41
N GLU A 520 7.22 22.22 33.40
CA GLU A 520 6.46 23.46 33.63
C GLU A 520 5.51 23.90 32.48
N GLU A 521 5.73 23.46 31.23
CA GLU A 521 5.01 23.94 30.04
C GLU A 521 3.91 22.94 29.53
N ILE A 522 3.58 21.87 30.28
CA ILE A 522 2.50 20.90 29.93
C ILE A 522 1.20 21.18 30.68
N ASP A 523 0.18 21.65 29.97
CA ASP A 523 -1.16 21.91 30.53
C ASP A 523 -2.25 20.89 30.09
N VAL A 524 -1.88 19.63 29.85
CA VAL A 524 -2.80 18.56 29.38
C VAL A 524 -3.02 17.51 30.47
N GLU A 525 -4.25 17.00 30.62
CA GLU A 525 -4.54 15.84 31.48
C GLU A 525 -4.06 14.54 30.81
N PHE A 526 -2.91 14.00 31.21
CA PHE A 526 -2.34 12.78 30.61
C PHE A 526 -1.85 11.71 31.61
N LEU A 527 -1.74 12.05 32.90
CA LEU A 527 -1.22 11.12 33.92
C LEU A 527 -2.34 10.21 34.43
N PRO A 528 -2.18 8.87 34.36
CA PRO A 528 -3.17 7.94 34.91
C PRO A 528 -3.13 7.94 36.44
N CYS A 529 -4.29 7.79 37.05
CA CYS A 529 -4.44 7.88 38.50
C CYS A 529 -4.83 6.53 39.11
N SER A 530 -4.33 6.23 40.31
CA SER A 530 -4.66 5.02 41.06
C SER A 530 -6.05 5.08 41.73
N ASN A 531 -6.60 6.28 41.90
CA ASN A 531 -7.88 6.55 42.55
C ASN A 531 -8.93 7.21 41.62
N SER A 532 -8.68 7.25 40.31
CA SER A 532 -9.63 7.80 39.33
C SER A 532 -9.44 7.17 37.96
N ASN A 533 -10.55 6.94 37.25
CA ASN A 533 -10.54 6.53 35.85
C ASN A 533 -10.26 7.71 34.89
N SER A 534 -10.16 8.93 35.41
CA SER A 534 -9.77 10.14 34.66
C SER A 534 -8.26 10.39 34.72
N TYR A 535 -7.73 11.06 33.69
CA TYR A 535 -6.34 11.52 33.67
C TYR A 535 -6.18 12.82 34.47
N ALA A 536 -4.95 13.17 34.83
CA ALA A 536 -4.61 14.40 35.56
C ALA A 536 -3.51 15.20 34.87
N LYS A 537 -3.49 16.52 35.08
CA LYS A 537 -2.30 17.34 34.82
C LYS A 537 -1.22 17.02 35.86
N HIS A 538 0.05 17.25 35.52
CA HIS A 538 1.17 17.05 36.45
C HIS A 538 1.04 17.85 37.75
N SER A 539 0.41 19.03 37.70
CA SER A 539 0.17 19.86 38.89
C SER A 539 -1.02 19.39 39.76
N GLU A 540 -1.88 18.51 39.26
CA GLU A 540 -3.11 18.02 39.90
C GLU A 540 -2.99 16.58 40.40
N CYS A 541 -1.91 15.91 40.01
CA CYS A 541 -1.55 14.56 40.40
C CYS A 541 -0.46 14.59 41.47
N PHE A 542 -0.49 13.67 42.43
CA PHE A 542 0.49 13.59 43.52
C PHE A 542 0.98 12.15 43.77
N ILE A 543 2.09 12.02 44.49
CA ILE A 543 2.69 10.71 44.82
C ILE A 543 2.13 10.16 46.14
N ASN A 544 1.95 11.01 47.16
CA ASN A 544 1.50 10.58 48.48
C ASN A 544 0.02 10.13 48.45
N ASP A 545 -0.23 8.86 48.77
CA ASP A 545 -1.56 8.26 48.85
C ASP A 545 -2.51 8.96 49.83
N GLU A 546 -1.99 9.63 50.86
CA GLU A 546 -2.81 10.36 51.83
C GLU A 546 -3.57 11.53 51.19
N CYS A 547 -3.08 12.11 50.08
CA CYS A 547 -3.77 13.22 49.42
C CYS A 547 -5.14 12.80 48.83
N LYS A 548 -5.41 11.48 48.69
CA LYS A 548 -6.76 10.94 48.38
C LYS A 548 -7.81 11.41 49.37
N ILE A 549 -7.43 11.66 50.62
CA ILE A 549 -8.32 12.12 51.68
C ILE A 549 -9.00 13.45 51.28
N MET A 550 -8.23 14.36 50.67
CA MET A 550 -8.66 15.66 50.16
C MET A 550 -9.22 15.60 48.72
N GLY A 551 -9.48 14.41 48.17
CA GLY A 551 -9.99 14.24 46.81
C GLY A 551 -8.96 14.44 45.68
N PHE A 552 -7.68 14.64 45.99
CA PHE A 552 -6.66 14.78 44.95
C PHE A 552 -6.41 13.48 44.20
N LYS A 553 -6.06 13.62 42.91
CA LYS A 553 -5.69 12.50 42.03
C LYS A 553 -4.27 12.02 42.39
N ILE A 554 -4.07 10.71 42.55
CA ILE A 554 -2.76 10.10 42.89
C ILE A 554 -2.23 9.33 41.70
N ILE A 555 -0.95 9.48 41.37
CA ILE A 555 -0.33 8.80 40.23
C ILE A 555 -0.45 7.27 40.36
N ARG A 556 -0.66 6.60 39.22
CA ARG A 556 -0.69 5.14 39.16
C ARG A 556 0.64 4.55 39.64
N GLU A 557 0.57 3.42 40.35
CA GLU A 557 1.65 2.90 41.19
C GLU A 557 2.93 2.55 40.42
N ASP A 558 2.80 1.99 39.22
CA ASP A 558 3.88 1.68 38.29
C ASP A 558 4.71 2.91 37.87
N LEU A 559 4.07 4.08 37.79
CA LEU A 559 4.72 5.33 37.36
C LEU A 559 5.38 6.11 38.52
N ARG A 560 5.19 5.71 39.78
CA ARG A 560 5.74 6.42 40.96
C ARG A 560 7.25 6.58 40.89
N SER A 561 7.95 5.56 40.40
CA SER A 561 9.41 5.55 40.23
C SER A 561 9.94 6.65 39.29
N LYS A 562 9.09 7.21 38.42
CA LYS A 562 9.41 8.28 37.47
C LYS A 562 8.61 9.57 37.72
N ALA A 563 7.90 9.67 38.84
CA ALA A 563 7.03 10.82 39.11
C ALA A 563 7.80 12.17 39.08
N GLY A 564 9.08 12.16 39.49
CA GLY A 564 9.98 13.31 39.36
C GLY A 564 10.20 13.76 37.91
N ASP A 565 10.45 12.83 36.98
CA ASP A 565 10.60 13.14 35.55
C ASP A 565 9.34 13.82 34.96
N PHE A 566 8.15 13.46 35.48
CA PHE A 566 6.87 14.05 35.07
C PHE A 566 6.53 15.36 35.81
N GLY A 567 7.38 15.84 36.72
CA GLY A 567 7.13 17.02 37.57
C GLY A 567 5.94 16.86 38.53
N VAL A 568 5.60 15.61 38.87
CA VAL A 568 4.54 15.27 39.83
C VAL A 568 5.11 15.42 41.24
N ARG A 569 4.44 16.23 42.07
CA ARG A 569 4.92 16.56 43.42
C ARG A 569 4.53 15.48 44.44
N GLN A 570 5.32 15.38 45.51
CA GLN A 570 5.00 14.47 46.61
C GLN A 570 3.64 14.81 47.25
N ASN A 571 3.43 16.09 47.57
CA ASN A 571 2.21 16.65 48.17
C ASN A 571 1.73 17.89 47.40
N PRO A 572 0.44 18.28 47.51
CA PRO A 572 -0.08 19.57 47.04
C PRO A 572 0.57 20.76 47.77
N ASN A 573 0.64 21.92 47.12
CA ASN A 573 1.04 23.15 47.80
C ASN A 573 -0.11 23.73 48.64
N ARG A 574 0.22 24.56 49.64
CA ARG A 574 -0.76 25.23 50.55
C ARG A 574 -1.93 25.86 49.80
N GLU A 575 -1.67 26.53 48.67
CA GLU A 575 -2.69 27.20 47.85
C GLU A 575 -3.72 26.23 47.27
N LYS A 576 -3.29 25.06 46.77
CA LYS A 576 -4.20 24.02 46.30
C LYS A 576 -4.92 23.32 47.45
N LEU A 577 -4.28 23.12 48.60
CA LEU A 577 -4.93 22.58 49.80
C LEU A 577 -6.09 23.49 50.26
N ILE A 578 -5.85 24.79 50.36
CA ILE A 578 -6.84 25.81 50.74
C ILE A 578 -7.96 25.90 49.70
N LYS A 579 -7.61 25.95 48.40
CA LYS A 579 -8.60 26.01 47.32
C LYS A 579 -9.52 24.79 47.36
N MET A 580 -8.96 23.58 47.46
CA MET A 580 -9.74 22.35 47.51
C MET A 580 -10.65 22.27 48.74
N LEU A 581 -10.18 22.73 49.90
CA LEU A 581 -10.98 22.73 51.13
C LEU A 581 -12.17 23.70 51.07
N ILE A 582 -12.03 24.82 50.37
CA ILE A 582 -13.11 25.83 50.21
C ILE A 582 -14.08 25.43 49.10
N GLU A 583 -13.59 24.87 48.00
CA GLU A 583 -14.44 24.48 46.85
C GLU A 583 -15.12 23.12 47.04
N ASN A 584 -14.47 22.16 47.72
CA ASN A 584 -14.97 20.81 48.00
C ASN A 584 -14.86 20.48 49.49
N PRO A 585 -15.54 21.25 50.37
CA PRO A 585 -15.51 21.05 51.81
C PRO A 585 -16.06 19.66 52.21
N PRO A 586 -15.55 19.05 53.29
CA PRO A 586 -16.00 17.74 53.73
C PRO A 586 -17.47 17.77 54.16
N LYS A 587 -18.36 17.08 53.44
CA LYS A 587 -19.82 17.06 53.73
C LYS A 587 -20.24 16.34 55.02
N ASN A 588 -19.34 15.66 55.74
CA ASN A 588 -19.68 14.96 56.98
C ASN A 588 -18.52 14.90 57.97
N LYS A 589 -18.86 14.66 59.24
CA LYS A 589 -17.93 14.66 60.37
C LYS A 589 -16.77 13.66 60.26
N ASN A 590 -16.99 12.48 59.70
CA ASN A 590 -15.93 11.47 59.57
C ASN A 590 -14.93 11.91 58.49
N LYS A 591 -15.44 12.37 57.34
CA LYS A 591 -14.61 12.91 56.26
C LYS A 591 -13.85 14.17 56.68
N ALA A 592 -14.50 15.03 57.47
CA ALA A 592 -13.86 16.23 58.04
C ALA A 592 -12.74 15.87 59.01
N LYS A 593 -12.90 14.82 59.83
CA LYS A 593 -11.83 14.33 60.70
C LYS A 593 -10.60 13.92 59.89
N GLU A 594 -10.77 13.06 58.87
CA GLU A 594 -9.67 12.64 57.99
C GLU A 594 -8.98 13.83 57.32
N VAL A 595 -9.77 14.75 56.74
CA VAL A 595 -9.30 15.95 56.05
C VAL A 595 -8.49 16.87 56.97
N PHE A 596 -8.99 17.14 58.18
CA PHE A 596 -8.29 18.01 59.14
C PHE A 596 -7.06 17.33 59.74
N GLU A 597 -7.08 16.02 59.97
CA GLU A 597 -5.91 15.27 60.42
C GLU A 597 -4.80 15.28 59.35
N TYR A 598 -5.14 15.09 58.07
CA TYR A 598 -4.19 15.24 56.96
C TYR A 598 -3.63 16.66 56.85
N LEU A 599 -4.49 17.69 56.89
CA LEU A 599 -4.06 19.10 56.82
C LEU A 599 -3.15 19.50 57.99
N ASN A 600 -3.39 18.96 59.19
CA ASN A 600 -2.54 19.18 60.35
C ASN A 600 -1.09 18.68 60.12
N THR A 601 -0.88 17.62 59.32
CA THR A 601 0.47 17.18 58.95
C THR A 601 1.22 18.16 58.04
N GLN A 602 0.50 19.05 57.35
CA GLN A 602 1.06 20.03 56.40
C GLN A 602 1.07 21.47 56.97
N GLN A 603 0.68 21.67 58.24
CA GLN A 603 0.41 22.99 58.83
C GLN A 603 1.58 23.97 58.78
N GLU A 604 2.83 23.48 58.88
CA GLU A 604 4.04 24.29 58.84
C GLU A 604 4.25 25.01 57.49
N SER A 605 3.55 24.57 56.43
CA SER A 605 3.59 25.20 55.11
C SER A 605 2.62 26.39 54.94
N PHE A 606 1.75 26.65 55.92
CA PHE A 606 0.69 27.68 55.85
C PHE A 606 1.16 29.00 56.47
N THR A 607 0.77 30.13 55.85
CA THR A 607 1.09 31.48 56.34
C THR A 607 -0.07 32.09 57.14
N ASP A 608 0.18 33.17 57.89
CA ASP A 608 -0.87 33.91 58.60
C ASP A 608 -2.01 34.40 57.67
N PHE A 609 -1.68 34.71 56.42
CA PHE A 609 -2.66 35.07 55.39
C PHE A 609 -3.56 33.89 55.03
N ASP A 610 -2.99 32.69 54.93
CA ASP A 610 -3.72 31.45 54.65
C ASP A 610 -4.67 31.10 55.81
N TRP A 611 -4.20 31.20 57.06
CA TRP A 611 -5.02 30.99 58.25
C TRP A 611 -6.16 32.00 58.36
N LYS A 612 -5.91 33.28 58.04
CA LYS A 612 -6.96 34.30 57.97
C LYS A 612 -8.00 33.97 56.89
N LYS A 613 -7.57 33.51 55.71
CA LYS A 613 -8.48 33.08 54.63
C LYS A 613 -9.33 31.88 55.06
N LEU A 614 -8.74 30.87 55.69
CA LEU A 614 -9.47 29.71 56.22
C LEU A 614 -10.47 30.11 57.31
N LYS A 615 -10.09 30.99 58.23
CA LYS A 615 -10.93 31.46 59.35
C LYS A 615 -12.29 32.00 58.91
N ASP A 616 -12.36 32.61 57.72
CA ASP A 616 -13.54 33.33 57.20
C ASP A 616 -14.34 32.58 56.13
N ASN A 617 -13.94 31.37 55.73
CA ASN A 617 -14.63 30.50 54.75
C ASN A 617 -15.36 29.33 55.43
N GLU A 618 -16.48 28.89 54.84
CA GLU A 618 -17.36 27.84 55.37
C GLU A 618 -16.92 26.46 54.89
N PHE A 619 -16.37 25.64 55.79
CA PHE A 619 -15.94 24.27 55.45
C PHE A 619 -16.07 23.25 56.60
N ILE A 620 -16.56 23.65 57.77
CA ILE A 620 -16.76 22.73 58.91
C ILE A 620 -18.19 22.18 58.87
N PRO A 621 -18.41 20.88 58.62
CA PRO A 621 -19.74 20.27 58.72
C PRO A 621 -20.12 20.07 60.19
N ILE A 622 -21.24 20.65 60.62
CA ILE A 622 -21.81 20.40 61.95
C ILE A 622 -23.05 19.54 61.79
N ASN A 623 -23.05 18.37 62.42
CA ASN A 623 -24.19 17.47 62.41
C ASN A 623 -25.03 17.69 63.68
N TYR A 624 -26.24 18.26 63.54
CA TYR A 624 -27.17 18.43 64.66
C TYR A 624 -27.76 17.07 65.06
N GLU A 625 -27.56 16.65 66.32
CA GLU A 625 -27.95 15.33 66.85
C GLU A 625 -29.50 15.18 67.04
N SER A 626 -30.33 15.85 66.22
CA SER A 626 -31.77 16.00 66.45
C SER A 626 -32.65 16.20 65.19
N GLN A 627 -32.42 15.44 64.11
CA GLN A 627 -33.44 15.20 63.07
C GLN A 627 -33.44 13.74 62.60
N SER A 628 -34.33 12.93 63.17
CA SER A 628 -34.78 11.69 62.54
C SER A 628 -35.78 12.03 61.43
N ASN A 629 -35.68 11.34 60.29
CA ASN A 629 -36.55 11.45 59.10
C ASN A 629 -36.31 12.63 58.12
N LYS A 630 -35.08 12.76 57.61
CA LYS A 630 -34.85 13.07 56.18
C LYS A 630 -33.82 12.11 55.60
N ASN A 631 -33.89 11.88 54.28
CA ASN A 631 -33.05 10.90 53.59
C ASN A 631 -31.56 11.21 53.80
N ILE A 632 -30.79 10.16 54.09
CA ILE A 632 -29.34 10.23 54.24
C ILE A 632 -28.73 10.39 52.85
N ASN A 633 -28.57 11.64 52.41
CA ASN A 633 -27.48 12.14 51.57
C ASN A 633 -27.67 13.67 51.43
N GLU A 634 -26.57 14.39 51.60
CA GLU A 634 -26.47 15.88 51.58
C GLU A 634 -26.93 16.58 52.88
N LEU A 635 -25.94 16.95 53.68
CA LEU A 635 -25.99 17.95 54.75
C LEU A 635 -25.32 19.20 54.19
N ASP A 636 -26.07 20.28 53.98
CA ASP A 636 -25.59 21.47 53.26
C ASP A 636 -25.08 22.60 54.18
N ASP A 637 -25.34 22.54 55.49
CA ASP A 637 -24.93 23.57 56.45
C ASP A 637 -23.44 23.44 56.83
N LEU A 638 -22.61 24.28 56.20
CA LEU A 638 -21.19 24.43 56.47
C LEU A 638 -20.93 25.70 57.29
N PHE A 639 -20.01 25.61 58.26
CA PHE A 639 -19.71 26.71 59.17
C PHE A 639 -18.25 27.17 59.04
N LYS A 640 -18.02 28.45 59.37
CA LYS A 640 -16.68 29.05 59.41
C LYS A 640 -15.95 28.60 60.68
N PRO A 641 -14.63 28.35 60.63
CA PRO A 641 -13.85 28.00 61.81
C PRO A 641 -13.99 28.98 62.98
N ARG A 642 -14.12 30.28 62.71
CA ARG A 642 -14.31 31.33 63.73
C ARG A 642 -15.65 31.27 64.47
N ASP A 643 -16.67 30.70 63.82
CA ASP A 643 -18.05 30.61 64.30
C ASP A 643 -18.30 29.22 64.95
N CYS A 644 -17.26 28.37 64.98
CA CYS A 644 -17.25 27.02 65.55
C CYS A 644 -16.50 26.96 66.89
N TYR A 645 -17.02 26.20 67.85
CA TYR A 645 -16.37 25.94 69.15
C TYR A 645 -15.99 24.47 69.29
N PHE A 646 -14.77 24.18 69.76
CA PHE A 646 -14.34 22.81 70.01
C PHE A 646 -15.24 22.12 71.07
N LYS A 647 -15.88 21.01 70.70
CA LYS A 647 -16.68 20.15 71.60
C LYS A 647 -15.73 19.40 72.56
N PHE A 648 -15.19 20.12 73.57
CA PHE A 648 -14.36 19.54 74.63
C PHE A 648 -15.10 18.37 75.28
N LYS A 649 -14.63 17.14 75.01
CA LYS A 649 -15.21 15.90 75.55
C LYS A 649 -14.72 15.66 76.98
N ASP A 650 -14.73 16.71 77.79
CA ASP A 650 -14.18 16.68 79.13
C ASP A 650 -15.20 16.08 80.11
N LYS A 651 -14.97 14.80 80.45
CA LYS A 651 -15.78 14.07 81.44
C LYS A 651 -15.76 14.74 82.84
N ARG A 652 -14.92 15.75 83.08
CA ARG A 652 -14.92 16.56 84.31
C ARG A 652 -16.20 17.37 84.50
N GLN A 653 -16.83 17.89 83.44
CA GLN A 653 -18.08 18.66 83.59
C GLN A 653 -19.34 17.81 83.63
N LYS A 654 -19.18 16.48 83.63
CA LYS A 654 -20.19 15.61 84.21
C LYS A 654 -19.93 15.32 85.68
N LEU A 655 -18.78 15.70 86.27
CA LEU A 655 -18.41 15.45 87.68
C LEU A 655 -18.76 16.58 88.67
N GLY A 656 -17.97 17.65 88.86
CA GLY A 656 -18.43 18.82 89.66
C GLY A 656 -17.68 19.20 90.93
N CYS A 657 -16.40 19.60 90.77
CA CYS A 657 -15.73 20.56 91.66
C CYS A 657 -15.09 21.68 90.84
N LYS A 658 -14.90 22.85 91.46
CA LYS A 658 -14.09 23.96 90.91
C LYS A 658 -12.61 23.89 91.30
N SER A 659 -11.86 24.75 90.63
CA SER A 659 -10.52 25.21 90.99
C SER A 659 -10.45 25.86 92.37
N LEU A 660 -9.30 25.70 93.03
CA LEU A 660 -9.02 26.24 94.35
C LEU A 660 -8.76 27.76 94.33
N HIS A 661 -8.28 28.31 93.22
CA HIS A 661 -8.01 29.76 93.07
C HIS A 661 -9.29 30.61 93.11
N GLU A 662 -10.37 30.10 92.52
CA GLU A 662 -11.70 30.73 92.53
C GLU A 662 -12.42 30.57 93.88
N SER A 663 -11.92 29.67 94.74
CA SER A 663 -12.55 29.28 96.01
C SER A 663 -11.91 29.96 97.23
N VAL A 664 -10.97 30.90 97.02
CA VAL A 664 -10.23 31.61 98.07
C VAL A 664 -10.22 33.12 97.80
N THR A 665 -10.86 33.90 98.68
CA THR A 665 -10.80 35.37 98.66
C THR A 665 -9.56 35.85 99.43
N LYS A 666 -8.68 36.59 98.72
CA LYS A 666 -7.53 37.30 99.30
C LYS A 666 -7.94 38.75 99.65
N SER A 667 -7.73 39.16 100.90
CA SER A 667 -7.70 40.57 101.30
C SER A 667 -6.30 40.98 101.77
N VAL A 668 -5.90 42.22 101.46
CA VAL A 668 -4.62 42.82 101.88
C VAL A 668 -4.93 44.12 102.60
N VAL A 669 -4.49 44.24 103.85
CA VAL A 669 -4.67 45.42 104.70
C VAL A 669 -3.29 46.05 104.95
N PRO A 670 -3.02 47.24 104.39
CA PRO A 670 -1.78 47.97 104.65
C PRO A 670 -1.76 48.58 106.07
N TYR A 671 -0.65 48.41 106.80
CA TYR A 671 -0.44 49.03 108.11
C TYR A 671 0.83 49.91 108.13
N GLY A 672 0.72 51.08 108.76
CA GLY A 672 1.78 52.10 108.80
C GLY A 672 1.60 53.22 107.76
N PRO A 673 2.39 54.31 107.84
CA PRO A 673 2.29 55.44 106.93
C PRO A 673 2.77 55.08 105.52
N ILE A 674 1.95 55.34 104.49
CA ILE A 674 2.26 55.07 103.09
C ILE A 674 3.15 56.18 102.51
N GLN A 675 4.41 55.88 102.18
CA GLN A 675 5.42 56.87 101.81
C GLN A 675 5.94 56.78 100.36
N LYS A 676 6.53 57.88 99.87
CA LYS A 676 7.22 58.00 98.56
C LYS A 676 8.74 58.07 98.74
N THR A 677 9.35 56.96 99.11
CA THR A 677 10.80 56.78 99.23
C THR A 677 11.53 56.88 97.89
N LYS A 678 12.88 56.92 97.91
CA LYS A 678 13.72 56.85 96.71
C LYS A 678 13.52 55.52 95.96
N TYR A 679 13.43 54.41 96.70
CA TYR A 679 13.25 53.07 96.18
C TYR A 679 11.90 52.89 95.44
N SER A 680 10.79 53.31 96.06
CA SER A 680 9.46 53.24 95.42
C SER A 680 9.37 54.01 94.10
N ARG A 681 10.07 55.16 93.96
CA ARG A 681 10.15 55.91 92.69
C ARG A 681 10.95 55.17 91.62
N GLN A 682 12.04 54.50 92.01
CA GLN A 682 12.91 53.75 91.11
C GLN A 682 12.19 52.49 90.58
N LEU A 683 11.49 51.76 91.44
CA LEU A 683 10.59 50.65 91.05
C LEU A 683 9.48 51.11 90.11
N GLN A 684 8.82 52.25 90.39
CA GLN A 684 7.77 52.77 89.50
C GLN A 684 8.28 53.06 88.09
N ARG A 685 9.55 53.48 87.94
CA ARG A 685 10.19 53.69 86.64
C ARG A 685 10.43 52.35 85.92
N ILE A 686 11.09 51.40 86.58
CA ILE A 686 11.41 50.08 86.01
C ILE A 686 10.15 49.33 85.54
N ILE A 687 9.08 49.37 86.34
CA ILE A 687 7.80 48.71 86.00
C ILE A 687 7.21 49.31 84.73
N ARG A 688 7.28 50.64 84.53
CA ARG A 688 6.77 51.30 83.33
C ARG A 688 7.62 51.02 82.10
N GLU A 689 8.95 51.03 82.24
CA GLU A 689 9.87 50.71 81.13
C GLU A 689 9.69 49.27 80.65
N ARG A 690 9.61 48.29 81.56
CA ARG A 690 9.51 46.86 81.20
C ARG A 690 8.11 46.42 80.75
N ALA A 691 7.05 46.94 81.34
CA ALA A 691 5.69 46.54 80.94
C ALA A 691 5.33 46.98 79.51
N SER A 692 5.97 48.03 78.98
CA SER A 692 5.83 48.44 77.58
C SER A 692 6.35 47.39 76.59
N LEU A 693 7.36 46.60 76.97
CA LEU A 693 7.84 45.46 76.17
C LEU A 693 6.86 44.27 76.29
N PHE A 694 6.36 44.00 77.48
CA PHE A 694 5.40 42.91 77.72
C PHE A 694 4.10 43.06 76.90
N TYR A 695 3.62 44.30 76.71
CA TYR A 695 2.47 44.62 75.85
C TYR A 695 2.77 44.55 74.35
N LEU A 696 4.04 44.46 73.94
CA LEU A 696 4.42 44.27 72.53
C LEU A 696 4.26 42.81 72.11
N ASP A 697 4.60 41.88 73.01
CA ASP A 697 4.69 40.45 72.73
C ASP A 697 3.38 39.66 73.01
N HIS A 698 2.34 40.30 73.56
CA HIS A 698 1.11 39.64 74.01
C HIS A 698 -0.16 40.38 73.54
N SER A 699 -1.13 39.63 73.00
CA SER A 699 -2.44 40.15 72.55
C SER A 699 -3.27 40.75 73.69
N GLU A 700 -4.01 41.85 73.40
CA GLU A 700 -4.89 42.54 74.36
C GLU A 700 -5.92 41.61 75.02
N GLU A 701 -6.38 40.54 74.35
CA GLU A 701 -7.34 39.58 74.90
C GLU A 701 -6.82 38.82 76.14
N TYR A 702 -5.50 38.69 76.29
CA TYR A 702 -4.87 38.03 77.45
C TYR A 702 -4.40 39.04 78.52
N ILE A 703 -4.59 40.35 78.29
CA ILE A 703 -4.10 41.43 79.15
C ILE A 703 -5.19 41.90 80.12
N ARG A 704 -5.07 41.50 81.39
CA ARG A 704 -6.06 41.80 82.44
C ARG A 704 -6.14 43.27 82.89
N LYS A 705 -5.12 44.07 82.59
CA LYS A 705 -5.01 45.52 82.88
C LYS A 705 -4.24 46.22 81.76
N ASP A 706 -4.85 47.25 81.19
CA ASP A 706 -4.36 47.97 80.03
C ASP A 706 -3.25 48.98 80.34
N GLU A 707 -2.66 49.52 79.28
CA GLU A 707 -1.61 50.53 79.37
C GLU A 707 -2.10 51.83 80.08
N LYS A 708 -3.40 52.15 80.00
CA LYS A 708 -4.02 53.28 80.72
C LYS A 708 -4.02 53.05 82.23
N TRP A 709 -4.23 51.83 82.70
CA TRP A 709 -4.09 51.45 84.11
C TRP A 709 -2.63 51.59 84.57
N LEU A 710 -1.67 51.09 83.79
CA LEU A 710 -0.24 51.19 84.09
C LEU A 710 0.23 52.66 84.20
N LYS A 711 -0.24 53.55 83.32
CA LYS A 711 0.05 54.99 83.38
C LYS A 711 -0.47 55.65 84.67
N LYS A 712 -1.52 55.11 85.29
CA LYS A 712 -2.06 55.55 86.59
C LYS A 712 -1.38 54.89 87.81
N LEU A 713 -0.57 53.83 87.60
CA LEU A 713 0.11 53.12 88.68
C LEU A 713 1.01 54.05 89.52
N LYS A 714 0.85 53.95 90.84
CA LYS A 714 1.59 54.70 91.87
C LYS A 714 2.22 53.69 92.82
N VAL A 715 3.53 53.47 92.74
CA VAL A 715 4.25 52.60 93.69
C VAL A 715 4.53 53.40 94.97
N ARG A 716 4.30 52.78 96.12
CA ARG A 716 4.54 53.34 97.45
C ARG A 716 5.18 52.28 98.31
N GLU A 717 5.88 52.74 99.33
CA GLU A 717 6.43 51.88 100.37
C GLU A 717 5.58 52.04 101.63
N ILE A 718 5.45 50.95 102.37
CA ILE A 718 4.73 50.90 103.64
C ILE A 718 5.45 49.90 104.55
N GLU A 719 5.32 50.10 105.85
CA GLU A 719 6.02 49.37 106.91
C GLU A 719 5.71 47.85 106.86
N TYR A 720 4.43 47.46 106.78
CA TYR A 720 4.04 46.10 106.39
C TYR A 720 2.62 46.02 105.82
N MET A 721 2.26 44.85 105.28
CA MET A 721 0.90 44.54 104.83
C MET A 721 0.44 43.22 105.43
N GLU A 722 -0.68 43.24 106.16
CA GLU A 722 -1.36 42.02 106.57
C GLU A 722 -2.11 41.44 105.36
N THR A 723 -2.05 40.13 105.15
CA THR A 723 -2.78 39.46 104.07
C THR A 723 -3.53 38.27 104.62
N SER A 724 -4.86 38.29 104.50
CA SER A 724 -5.72 37.21 104.95
C SER A 724 -6.45 36.55 103.78
N TYR A 725 -6.66 35.24 103.89
CA TYR A 725 -7.29 34.40 102.87
C TYR A 725 -8.47 33.64 103.49
N LYS A 726 -9.69 33.82 102.98
CA LYS A 726 -10.87 33.06 103.41
C LYS A 726 -11.32 32.09 102.31
N LYS A 727 -11.73 30.88 102.70
CA LYS A 727 -12.01 29.74 101.80
C LYS A 727 -13.43 29.21 102.02
N GLY A 728 -14.11 28.81 100.94
CA GLY A 728 -15.42 28.14 101.01
C GLY A 728 -15.35 26.61 101.20
N PRO A 729 -16.45 25.96 101.63
CA PRO A 729 -16.58 24.50 101.68
C PRO A 729 -16.80 23.91 100.27
N ILE A 730 -16.54 22.62 99.96
CA ILE A 730 -15.89 21.47 100.65
C ILE A 730 -15.49 20.50 99.51
N ALA A 731 -14.52 19.58 99.59
CA ALA A 731 -13.68 19.12 100.71
C ALA A 731 -12.19 19.51 100.53
N SER A 732 -11.26 18.67 101.02
CA SER A 732 -10.01 19.21 101.58
C SER A 732 -8.78 18.30 101.60
N ASP A 733 -8.92 16.97 101.51
CA ASP A 733 -7.88 16.09 102.09
C ASP A 733 -6.94 15.42 101.09
N PHE A 734 -7.33 15.27 99.82
CA PHE A 734 -6.50 14.61 98.80
C PHE A 734 -5.34 15.50 98.33
N TRP A 735 -5.65 16.75 97.96
CA TRP A 735 -4.70 17.68 97.33
C TRP A 735 -3.61 18.23 98.26
N ARG A 736 -3.84 18.26 99.58
CA ARG A 736 -2.85 18.75 100.55
C ARG A 736 -1.62 17.84 100.60
N LYS A 737 -1.81 16.52 100.59
CA LYS A 737 -0.69 15.55 100.55
C LYS A 737 0.07 15.62 99.22
N SER A 738 -0.63 15.71 98.10
CA SER A 738 -0.03 15.74 96.76
C SER A 738 1.00 16.85 96.59
N GLN A 739 0.74 18.03 97.16
CA GLN A 739 1.60 19.20 96.95
C GLN A 739 2.79 19.27 97.92
N GLU A 740 2.72 18.57 99.06
CA GLU A 740 3.86 18.36 99.96
C GLU A 740 4.89 17.40 99.31
N ILE A 741 4.42 16.32 98.67
CA ILE A 741 5.26 15.31 97.98
C ILE A 741 6.25 15.92 96.97
N PHE A 742 5.80 16.84 96.11
CA PHE A 742 6.65 17.37 95.03
C PHE A 742 7.71 18.38 95.47
N ASN A 743 7.65 18.93 96.68
CA ASN A 743 8.68 19.84 97.19
C ASN A 743 9.91 19.12 97.74
N TYR A 744 9.87 17.79 97.87
CA TYR A 744 10.92 17.02 98.55
C TYR A 744 11.99 16.40 97.62
N SER A 745 11.80 16.38 96.30
CA SER A 745 12.83 15.96 95.32
C SER A 745 13.81 17.07 94.91
N ASN A 746 13.70 18.26 95.51
CA ASN A 746 14.49 19.43 95.14
C ASN A 746 15.85 19.47 95.88
N SER A 747 16.84 18.73 95.37
CA SER A 747 18.25 18.88 95.78
C SER A 747 19.21 18.78 94.59
N LEU A 748 19.70 19.93 94.13
CA LEU A 748 20.86 20.01 93.24
C LEU A 748 22.06 19.28 93.85
N LEU A 749 22.78 18.48 93.04
CA LEU A 749 24.17 18.05 93.22
C LEU A 749 24.71 18.05 94.67
N ILE A 750 24.16 17.20 95.52
CA ILE A 750 24.84 16.79 96.77
C ILE A 750 25.56 15.48 96.49
N SER A 751 26.84 15.41 96.84
CA SER A 751 27.67 14.22 96.73
C SER A 751 27.14 13.12 97.66
N TYR A 752 26.26 12.26 97.14
CA TYR A 752 25.88 11.02 97.78
C TYR A 752 27.11 10.11 97.90
N SER A 753 27.77 10.17 99.06
CA SER A 753 28.69 9.14 99.54
C SER A 753 27.86 7.97 100.07
N MET A 754 27.32 7.19 99.12
CA MET A 754 26.65 5.93 99.42
C MET A 754 27.50 4.78 98.90
N HIS A 755 27.46 3.66 99.60
CA HIS A 755 28.12 2.43 99.19
C HIS A 755 27.07 1.34 98.98
N CYS A 756 27.37 0.42 98.06
CA CYS A 756 26.51 -0.73 97.80
C CYS A 756 26.71 -1.75 98.92
N VAL A 757 25.62 -2.12 99.62
CA VAL A 757 25.63 -3.09 100.72
C VAL A 757 25.11 -4.47 100.31
N GLY A 758 24.60 -4.59 99.08
CA GLY A 758 24.16 -5.87 98.52
C GLY A 758 23.22 -5.68 97.34
N ASN A 759 22.57 -6.75 96.94
CA ASN A 759 21.48 -6.69 95.96
C ASN A 759 20.33 -7.62 96.36
N LEU A 760 19.11 -7.25 96.00
CA LEU A 760 17.93 -8.10 96.14
C LEU A 760 17.21 -8.19 94.79
N GLN A 761 16.93 -9.42 94.34
CA GLN A 761 16.34 -9.68 93.01
C GLN A 761 17.07 -8.97 91.84
N LYS A 762 18.40 -8.89 91.89
CA LYS A 762 19.27 -8.19 90.91
C LYS A 762 19.11 -6.65 90.87
N ILE A 763 18.54 -6.04 91.91
CA ILE A 763 18.54 -4.59 92.15
C ILE A 763 19.53 -4.30 93.27
N GLU A 764 20.49 -3.41 93.01
CA GLU A 764 21.53 -3.03 93.98
C GLU A 764 20.98 -2.10 95.07
N LEU A 765 21.46 -2.29 96.29
CA LEU A 765 20.97 -1.68 97.52
C LEU A 765 22.08 -0.83 98.14
N TYR A 766 21.74 0.41 98.50
CA TYR A 766 22.70 1.42 98.97
C TYR A 766 22.27 2.02 100.30
N VAL A 767 23.27 2.40 101.11
CA VAL A 767 23.08 3.25 102.29
C VAL A 767 24.16 4.34 102.33
N PRO A 768 23.92 5.49 102.98
CA PRO A 768 24.96 6.46 103.31
C PRO A 768 26.14 5.82 104.06
N THR A 769 27.36 6.35 103.88
CA THR A 769 28.58 5.81 104.53
C THR A 769 28.57 5.84 106.06
N ASP A 770 27.65 6.59 106.67
CA ASP A 770 27.41 6.74 108.11
C ASP A 770 26.20 5.95 108.64
N VAL A 771 25.55 5.14 107.79
CA VAL A 771 24.38 4.32 108.13
C VAL A 771 24.72 2.83 108.04
N ASP A 772 24.34 2.05 109.05
CA ASP A 772 24.60 0.61 109.09
C ASP A 772 23.77 -0.16 108.05
N GLN A 773 24.40 -1.13 107.38
CA GLN A 773 23.76 -1.95 106.33
C GLN A 773 22.53 -2.73 106.80
N SER A 774 22.43 -3.05 108.09
CA SER A 774 21.25 -3.72 108.68
C SER A 774 19.98 -2.87 108.60
N GLU A 775 20.09 -1.54 108.43
CA GLU A 775 18.93 -0.69 108.19
C GLU A 775 18.19 -1.16 106.92
N ILE A 776 18.84 -1.32 105.76
CA ILE A 776 18.13 -1.78 104.55
C ILE A 776 18.02 -3.31 104.45
N LEU A 777 18.94 -4.06 105.07
CA LEU A 777 19.03 -5.52 104.97
C LEU A 777 18.36 -6.30 106.13
N SER A 778 17.73 -5.61 107.08
CA SER A 778 17.02 -6.25 108.21
C SER A 778 15.90 -7.18 107.75
N GLN A 779 15.74 -8.31 108.44
CA GLN A 779 14.78 -9.36 108.11
C GLN A 779 13.33 -8.86 107.99
N SER A 780 12.96 -7.84 108.78
CA SER A 780 11.65 -7.18 108.75
C SER A 780 11.38 -6.38 107.47
N ARG A 781 12.42 -5.90 106.77
CA ARG A 781 12.28 -5.04 105.57
C ARG A 781 12.38 -5.80 104.24
N ILE A 782 12.77 -7.08 104.24
CA ILE A 782 12.90 -7.91 103.01
C ILE A 782 11.57 -8.01 102.23
N VAL A 783 10.44 -8.21 102.92
CA VAL A 783 9.12 -8.35 102.27
C VAL A 783 8.61 -7.01 101.70
N PRO A 784 8.64 -5.89 102.45
CA PRO A 784 8.36 -4.56 101.88
C PRO A 784 9.27 -4.20 100.70
N LEU A 785 10.59 -4.41 100.82
CA LEU A 785 11.57 -4.12 99.77
C LEU A 785 11.31 -4.94 98.50
N SER A 786 11.00 -6.23 98.64
CA SER A 786 10.63 -7.09 97.50
C SER A 786 9.40 -6.59 96.73
N LYS A 787 8.42 -6.02 97.44
CA LYS A 787 7.21 -5.42 96.83
C LYS A 787 7.52 -4.09 96.16
N PHE A 788 8.41 -3.28 96.74
CA PHE A 788 8.83 -2.04 96.12
C PHE A 788 9.61 -2.29 94.82
N ILE A 789 10.54 -3.25 94.83
CA ILE A 789 11.26 -3.73 93.63
C ILE A 789 10.28 -4.17 92.54
N TYR A 790 9.20 -4.87 92.89
CA TYR A 790 8.18 -5.29 91.93
C TYR A 790 7.48 -4.09 91.27
N ILE A 791 7.09 -3.08 92.05
CA ILE A 791 6.48 -1.84 91.52
C ILE A 791 7.46 -1.10 90.61
N LEU A 792 8.73 -0.95 91.01
CA LEU A 792 9.73 -0.26 90.19
C LEU A 792 10.06 -1.02 88.90
N LYS A 793 10.07 -2.36 88.90
CA LYS A 793 10.21 -3.18 87.69
C LYS A 793 8.99 -3.09 86.77
N ASP A 794 7.80 -2.98 87.34
CA ASP A 794 6.59 -2.71 86.56
C ASP A 794 6.64 -1.32 85.90
N GLN A 795 7.16 -0.30 86.59
CA GLN A 795 7.44 1.00 85.95
C GLN A 795 8.53 0.88 84.88
N ALA A 796 9.60 0.11 85.13
CA ALA A 796 10.66 -0.11 84.14
C ALA A 796 10.12 -0.65 82.81
N ASN A 797 9.16 -1.59 82.87
CA ASN A 797 8.47 -2.10 81.69
C ASN A 797 7.60 -1.04 80.99
N VAL A 798 6.92 -0.18 81.75
CA VAL A 798 6.10 0.92 81.21
C VAL A 798 6.96 1.95 80.45
N PHE A 799 8.15 2.27 80.94
CA PHE A 799 9.08 3.20 80.28
C PHE A 799 10.11 2.50 79.35
N GLU A 800 9.96 1.20 79.12
CA GLU A 800 10.86 0.35 78.32
C GLU A 800 12.36 0.41 78.74
N VAL A 801 12.65 0.75 79.99
CA VAL A 801 14.04 0.86 80.49
C VAL A 801 14.53 -0.44 81.13
N THR A 802 15.81 -0.77 80.92
CA THR A 802 16.37 -2.02 81.46
C THR A 802 16.44 -1.97 83.00
N PRO A 803 15.94 -2.97 83.74
CA PRO A 803 15.93 -2.94 85.21
C PRO A 803 17.31 -2.82 85.89
N LYS A 804 18.41 -2.99 85.15
CA LYS A 804 19.79 -2.79 85.62
C LYS A 804 20.11 -1.34 86.02
N VAL A 805 19.36 -0.35 85.53
CA VAL A 805 19.57 1.07 85.88
C VAL A 805 18.80 1.49 87.14
N ILE A 806 18.04 0.58 87.75
CA ILE A 806 17.29 0.85 88.98
C ILE A 806 18.14 0.41 90.17
N HIS A 807 18.33 1.33 91.10
CA HIS A 807 19.00 1.12 92.37
C HIS A 807 18.08 1.63 93.49
N ILE A 808 18.13 1.00 94.67
CA ILE A 808 17.34 1.43 95.82
C ILE A 808 18.29 1.85 96.93
N PHE A 809 17.99 2.95 97.60
CA PHE A 809 18.71 3.37 98.80
C PHE A 809 17.77 3.51 100.00
N TYR A 810 18.33 3.53 101.20
CA TYR A 810 17.60 3.91 102.41
C TYR A 810 18.38 5.01 103.14
N ASP A 811 17.77 6.19 103.24
CA ASP A 811 18.22 7.30 104.07
C ASP A 811 17.01 7.84 104.82
N ASN A 812 17.02 7.69 106.14
CA ASN A 812 15.94 8.18 107.01
C ASN A 812 16.11 9.68 107.37
N SER A 813 17.33 10.21 107.27
CA SER A 813 17.69 11.56 107.72
C SER A 813 17.27 12.67 106.73
N LYS A 814 17.13 12.32 105.45
CA LYS A 814 16.81 13.27 104.37
C LYS A 814 15.45 12.97 103.72
N ASN A 815 14.93 13.98 103.03
CA ASN A 815 13.62 13.91 102.37
C ASN A 815 13.67 13.61 100.86
N SER A 816 14.84 13.30 100.29
CA SER A 816 14.92 12.98 98.86
C SER A 816 14.20 11.65 98.56
N ILE A 817 13.19 11.72 97.69
CA ILE A 817 12.33 10.59 97.29
C ILE A 817 13.05 9.69 96.28
N ALA A 818 13.66 10.31 95.25
CA ALA A 818 14.43 9.64 94.22
C ALA A 818 15.32 10.67 93.48
N PHE A 819 16.40 10.21 92.86
CA PHE A 819 17.29 11.04 92.05
C PHE A 819 17.93 10.25 90.90
N ASN A 820 18.51 10.97 89.94
CA ASN A 820 19.23 10.41 88.80
C ASN A 820 20.73 10.75 88.94
N ARG A 821 21.60 9.78 88.70
CA ARG A 821 23.05 9.97 88.67
C ARG A 821 23.64 9.09 87.57
N ASP A 822 24.34 9.69 86.61
CA ASP A 822 25.03 8.97 85.53
C ASP A 822 24.11 7.99 84.75
N ARG A 823 22.83 8.37 84.59
CA ARG A 823 21.73 7.58 83.99
C ARG A 823 21.25 6.38 84.82
N ALA A 824 21.77 6.20 86.03
CA ALA A 824 21.24 5.30 87.04
C ALA A 824 20.20 6.02 87.92
N LEU A 825 19.10 5.33 88.21
CA LEU A 825 17.91 5.84 88.90
C LEU A 825 17.87 5.29 90.33
N PHE A 826 18.01 6.17 91.31
CA PHE A 826 18.05 5.82 92.73
C PHE A 826 16.74 6.18 93.41
N PHE A 827 16.05 5.20 94.00
CA PHE A 827 14.76 5.40 94.69
C PHE A 827 14.90 5.13 96.20
N ASN A 828 14.36 6.01 97.05
CA ASN A 828 14.45 5.88 98.51
C ASN A 828 13.34 4.95 99.05
N LEU A 829 13.73 3.84 99.67
CA LEU A 829 12.82 2.87 100.28
C LEU A 829 11.95 3.49 101.39
N LYS A 830 12.45 4.51 102.11
CA LYS A 830 11.73 5.20 103.20
C LYS A 830 10.31 5.60 102.78
N PHE A 831 10.18 6.27 101.65
CA PHE A 831 8.89 6.79 101.16
C PHE A 831 7.93 5.67 100.75
N TYR A 832 8.42 4.52 100.28
CA TYR A 832 7.55 3.37 100.05
C TYR A 832 7.01 2.78 101.36
N LEU A 833 7.86 2.68 102.39
CA LEU A 833 7.46 2.21 103.73
C LEU A 833 6.38 3.12 104.34
N GLU A 834 6.64 4.43 104.38
CA GLU A 834 5.75 5.41 105.00
C GLU A 834 4.42 5.60 104.25
N LEU A 835 4.45 5.66 102.92
CA LEU A 835 3.25 6.01 102.13
C LEU A 835 2.43 4.80 101.67
N HIS A 836 3.07 3.66 101.42
CA HIS A 836 2.47 2.61 100.61
C HIS A 836 2.48 1.20 101.20
N GLU A 837 3.44 0.82 102.03
CA GLU A 837 3.57 -0.54 102.60
C GLU A 837 2.24 -1.07 103.16
N GLN A 838 1.57 -0.29 104.01
CA GLN A 838 0.33 -0.70 104.68
C GLN A 838 -0.83 -0.91 103.69
N THR A 839 -0.88 -0.12 102.60
CA THR A 839 -1.91 -0.25 101.54
C THR A 839 -1.57 -1.34 100.53
N CYS A 840 -0.28 -1.59 100.30
CA CYS A 840 0.26 -2.58 99.35
C CYS A 840 0.59 -3.92 100.04
N LYS A 841 -0.02 -4.21 101.20
CA LYS A 841 0.17 -5.46 101.95
C LYS A 841 -0.04 -6.71 101.10
N ASN A 842 -1.02 -6.71 100.20
CA ASN A 842 -1.36 -7.88 99.38
C ASN A 842 -0.98 -7.70 97.90
N LYS A 843 -1.27 -6.54 97.31
CA LYS A 843 -0.90 -6.20 95.92
C LYS A 843 -0.73 -4.69 95.73
N PRO A 844 -0.03 -4.23 94.67
CA PRO A 844 0.06 -2.80 94.35
C PRO A 844 -1.31 -2.15 94.19
N THR A 845 -1.47 -0.94 94.72
CA THR A 845 -2.70 -0.13 94.58
C THR A 845 -2.55 0.85 93.42
N ILE A 846 -3.67 1.35 92.88
CA ILE A 846 -3.61 2.34 91.78
C ILE A 846 -2.90 3.62 92.25
N ASP A 847 -3.16 4.02 93.49
CA ASP A 847 -2.58 5.21 94.10
C ASP A 847 -1.04 5.06 94.22
N ALA A 848 -0.51 3.88 94.58
CA ALA A 848 0.93 3.61 94.62
C ALA A 848 1.56 3.47 93.22
N MET A 849 0.88 2.82 92.27
CA MET A 849 1.37 2.66 90.89
C MET A 849 1.47 4.01 90.18
N THR A 850 0.46 4.88 90.29
CA THR A 850 0.49 6.22 89.71
C THR A 850 1.47 7.14 90.42
N TYR A 851 1.64 7.02 91.74
CA TYR A 851 2.68 7.76 92.48
C TYR A 851 4.07 7.46 91.91
N TRP A 852 4.50 6.19 91.90
CA TRP A 852 5.84 5.84 91.44
C TRP A 852 6.04 6.05 89.93
N PHE A 853 4.99 5.94 89.11
CA PHE A 853 5.02 6.39 87.72
C PHE A 853 5.40 7.87 87.60
N THR A 854 4.75 8.77 88.36
CA THR A 854 5.09 10.20 88.32
C THR A 854 6.49 10.49 88.82
N ILE A 855 6.97 9.80 89.88
CA ILE A 855 8.37 9.90 90.30
C ILE A 855 9.31 9.43 89.19
N TYR A 856 8.96 8.36 88.46
CA TYR A 856 9.76 7.86 87.33
C TYR A 856 9.87 8.90 86.20
N CYS A 857 8.77 9.54 85.79
CA CYS A 857 8.79 10.64 84.80
C CYS A 857 9.70 11.79 85.27
N HIS A 858 9.65 12.16 86.55
CA HIS A 858 10.43 13.25 87.13
C HIS A 858 11.93 12.94 87.08
N VAL A 859 12.33 11.74 87.49
CA VAL A 859 13.73 11.31 87.52
C VAL A 859 14.27 11.05 86.10
N LEU A 860 13.43 10.63 85.15
CA LEU A 860 13.80 10.51 83.73
C LEU A 860 13.98 11.87 83.04
N ALA A 861 13.15 12.88 83.36
CA ALA A 861 13.31 14.25 82.84
C ALA A 861 14.67 14.86 83.22
N HIS A 862 15.21 14.51 84.39
CA HIS A 862 16.56 14.90 84.81
C HIS A 862 17.72 14.28 84.00
N ASN A 863 17.47 13.32 83.09
CA ASN A 863 18.48 12.96 82.07
C ASN A 863 18.73 14.08 81.05
N PHE A 864 17.76 14.99 80.87
CA PHE A 864 17.77 16.04 79.84
C PHE A 864 17.95 17.42 80.45
N ILE A 865 17.20 17.75 81.51
CA ILE A 865 17.21 19.08 82.15
C ILE A 865 17.40 18.94 83.66
N GLN A 866 18.47 19.53 84.22
CA GLN A 866 18.76 19.46 85.66
C GLN A 866 17.93 20.45 86.50
N LEU A 867 17.50 21.57 85.93
CA LEU A 867 16.77 22.63 86.64
C LEU A 867 15.24 22.48 86.45
N HIS A 868 14.44 22.65 87.50
CA HIS A 868 12.97 22.63 87.43
C HIS A 868 12.38 23.90 86.77
N ASN A 869 12.74 24.13 85.50
CA ASN A 869 12.23 25.20 84.64
C ASN A 869 11.06 24.70 83.77
N THR A 870 10.59 25.55 82.85
CA THR A 870 9.52 25.21 81.89
C THR A 870 9.87 24.06 80.93
N GLU A 871 11.15 23.86 80.62
CA GLU A 871 11.62 22.75 79.77
C GLU A 871 11.62 21.43 80.55
N PHE A 872 12.01 21.44 81.82
CA PHE A 872 11.85 20.28 82.69
C PHE A 872 10.38 19.86 82.81
N GLU A 873 9.47 20.82 83.04
CA GLU A 873 8.03 20.52 83.11
C GLU A 873 7.50 19.99 81.77
N PHE A 874 8.01 20.48 80.63
CA PHE A 874 7.72 19.93 79.31
C PHE A 874 8.16 18.47 79.16
N TYR A 875 9.40 18.10 79.53
CA TYR A 875 9.85 16.71 79.45
C TYR A 875 9.11 15.81 80.46
N TYR A 876 8.91 16.28 81.69
CA TYR A 876 8.16 15.57 82.74
C TYR A 876 6.73 15.26 82.30
N SER A 877 6.00 16.28 81.84
CA SER A 877 4.61 16.14 81.37
C SER A 877 4.51 15.34 80.07
N SER A 878 5.50 15.44 79.18
CA SER A 878 5.58 14.62 77.96
C SER A 878 5.79 13.14 78.27
N PHE A 879 6.70 12.78 79.19
CA PHE A 879 6.85 11.37 79.61
C PHE A 879 5.60 10.87 80.33
N ALA A 880 4.97 11.69 81.16
CA ALA A 880 3.72 11.33 81.80
C ALA A 880 2.59 11.11 80.77
N GLN A 881 2.47 11.95 79.73
CA GLN A 881 1.46 11.80 78.69
C GLN A 881 1.74 10.60 77.76
N ALA A 882 3.00 10.39 77.37
CA ALA A 882 3.40 9.33 76.44
C ALA A 882 3.19 7.93 77.02
N TYR A 883 3.60 7.69 78.26
CA TYR A 883 3.63 6.35 78.89
C TYR A 883 2.46 6.05 79.84
N MET A 884 1.55 7.02 80.07
CA MET A 884 0.32 6.77 80.85
C MET A 884 -0.62 5.72 80.20
N PRO A 885 -0.77 5.62 78.87
CA PRO A 885 -1.51 4.51 78.25
C PRO A 885 -0.96 3.14 78.66
N ASP A 886 0.36 2.97 78.67
CA ASP A 886 1.04 1.73 79.02
C ASP A 886 0.93 1.43 80.52
N LEU A 887 0.98 2.45 81.39
CA LEU A 887 0.61 2.31 82.81
C LEU A 887 -0.85 1.86 82.97
N ILE A 888 -1.79 2.43 82.21
CA ILE A 888 -3.20 2.05 82.25
C ILE A 888 -3.39 0.60 81.77
N GLU A 889 -2.63 0.15 80.77
CA GLU A 889 -2.66 -1.25 80.33
C GLU A 889 -2.03 -2.19 81.38
N LEU A 890 -0.86 -1.84 81.91
CA LEU A 890 -0.19 -2.64 82.93
C LEU A 890 -1.00 -2.73 84.24
N THR A 891 -1.63 -1.64 84.67
CA THR A 891 -2.53 -1.66 85.85
C THR A 891 -3.79 -2.50 85.62
N LYS A 892 -4.33 -2.55 84.40
CA LYS A 892 -5.38 -3.54 84.02
C LYS A 892 -4.83 -4.98 84.08
N LYS A 893 -3.66 -5.25 83.49
CA LYS A 893 -2.99 -6.56 83.52
C LYS A 893 -2.68 -7.05 84.95
N ARG A 894 -2.42 -6.13 85.89
CA ARG A 894 -2.21 -6.39 87.32
C ARG A 894 -3.51 -6.40 88.15
N GLU A 895 -4.68 -6.32 87.51
CA GLU A 895 -6.01 -6.25 88.13
C GLU A 895 -6.14 -5.16 89.21
N VAL A 896 -5.50 -4.02 89.01
CA VAL A 896 -5.52 -2.90 89.94
C VAL A 896 -6.81 -2.10 89.72
N LYS A 897 -7.79 -2.26 90.62
CA LYS A 897 -9.14 -1.72 90.46
C LYS A 897 -9.14 -0.19 90.36
N SER A 898 -9.63 0.34 89.24
CA SER A 898 -9.82 1.78 89.02
C SER A 898 -11.07 2.31 89.72
N LYS A 899 -10.99 3.53 90.28
CA LYS A 899 -12.13 4.22 90.91
C LYS A 899 -13.00 4.87 89.82
N THR A 900 -14.21 4.35 89.57
CA THR A 900 -15.19 5.01 88.69
C THR A 900 -15.80 6.22 89.37
N PHE A 901 -15.48 7.41 88.86
CA PHE A 901 -15.92 8.68 89.43
C PHE A 901 -17.35 8.99 88.92
N ASN A 902 -18.37 8.87 89.79
CA ASN A 902 -19.78 9.10 89.44
C ASN A 902 -20.12 10.60 89.44
N ILE A 903 -20.84 10.94 88.40
CA ILE A 903 -20.91 12.19 87.68
C ILE A 903 -21.99 13.11 88.30
N GLU A 904 -23.26 12.71 88.27
CA GLU A 904 -24.39 13.60 88.58
C GLU A 904 -24.48 14.07 90.05
N ILE A 905 -24.03 13.24 91.00
CA ILE A 905 -24.09 13.55 92.44
C ILE A 905 -23.26 14.80 92.77
N PHE A 906 -22.15 14.98 92.07
CA PHE A 906 -21.13 15.94 92.42
C PHE A 906 -21.51 17.34 91.86
N TRP A 907 -22.00 17.47 90.62
CA TRP A 907 -22.62 18.74 90.14
C TRP A 907 -23.90 19.12 90.87
N LYS A 908 -24.72 18.16 91.32
CA LYS A 908 -25.97 18.45 92.04
C LYS A 908 -25.72 19.15 93.38
N ASN A 909 -24.68 18.73 94.12
CA ASN A 909 -24.25 19.41 95.33
C ASN A 909 -23.52 20.72 95.01
N PHE A 910 -22.74 20.74 93.93
CA PHE A 910 -21.90 21.87 93.57
C PHE A 910 -22.67 23.11 93.06
N ASN A 911 -23.77 22.91 92.34
CA ASN A 911 -24.62 24.00 91.84
C ASN A 911 -25.50 24.65 92.92
N ARG A 912 -25.80 23.96 94.03
CA ARG A 912 -26.59 24.52 95.14
C ARG A 912 -25.80 25.54 95.97
N ILE A 913 -24.47 25.44 96.00
CA ILE A 913 -23.57 26.20 96.88
C ILE A 913 -23.09 27.53 96.25
N LEU A 914 -23.37 27.79 94.96
CA LEU A 914 -23.05 29.09 94.34
C LEU A 914 -24.12 30.17 94.53
N ASN A 915 -25.39 29.80 94.72
CA ASN A 915 -26.52 30.73 94.57
C ASN A 915 -27.18 31.18 95.89
N ARG A 916 -26.67 30.73 97.03
CA ARG A 916 -26.93 31.24 98.39
C ARG A 916 -25.60 31.08 99.17
N ASN A 917 -25.20 31.99 100.05
CA ASN A 917 -25.68 32.05 101.45
C ASN A 917 -25.91 30.65 102.03
#